data_AF-A0A2J0PY10-F1
#
_entry.id   AF-A0A2J0PY10-F1
#
_cell.length_a   1.000
_cell.length_b   1.000
_cell.length_c   1.000
_cell.angle_alpha   90.00
_cell.angle_beta   90.00
_cell.angle_gamma   90.00
#
_symmetry.space_group_name_H-M   'P 1'
#
loop_
_entity.id
_entity.type
_entity.pdbx_description
1 polymer ?
#
loop_
_entity_poly.entity_id
_entity_poly.type
_entity_poly.pdbx_seq_one_letter_code
_entity_poly.pdbx_strand_id
1 'polypeptide(L)'
;MFTVFRRLLVCLLWLWLPLSQAADSGWLRAADNQHASVRLRAQPESTGETRLLLDVALQKGWKTYWRSPGEGGVAPAIKWHQPVEAIWRWPVPQRFDVAGITTQGYHGDVSFPITLRGDVPKILSGVLTLSTCSNVCILTDYPFSLNMTASAGAGFDYDFSRAMGTLPLSGGLTSTLNATYAPGKLTVTAQRDAGWQAPSLFIDGMDDVDFGKPALTVRGDSLVATVPVTDNWGEAAPNLSGKTLSLVLADSGQAQESSLSIQPGNAAPTLSLGWVLLMALAGGLILNVMPCVLPVLAMKLGTLMQTERQARSQVRRQFLASVAGIVISFLALALMMTVLRLGNQALGWGIQFQNPWFIGAMALVMVLFSASLLGLFEIRLPSGASTFLATRGGNGLAGHFWQGAFATLLATPCTAPFLGTAVSVALAAPLPLLWGIFLAMGIGMSLPWLLVAAWPGLAQRLPRPGRWMNVVRVVLGMMMLGSSLWLLSLLTVHIGSLPVITLGVLLILTLLLVTAWRYRWQTALRAGVLAVVVAGAVAFVSGSGGEGSRRDRIHWQPLSEQAIARALAENKRVFVDVTADWCVTCKANKYNVLLRDDVQDALSAPDVVALRGDWSRPSDTISQFLTTRGSAAVPFNQIYGPGLPQGHVLPALLSREAVLSTLSDAKGK
;
A
#
# COMPACT_ATOMS: atom_id res chain seq x y z
N MET A 1 -53.33 -71.43 13.05
CA MET A 1 -52.06 -71.16 13.76
C MET A 1 -50.80 -71.38 12.90
N PHE A 2 -50.73 -72.41 12.05
CA PHE A 2 -49.54 -72.71 11.22
C PHE A 2 -49.14 -71.62 10.20
N THR A 3 -50.08 -70.86 9.66
CA THR A 3 -49.81 -69.79 8.68
C THR A 3 -49.18 -68.54 9.29
N VAL A 4 -49.47 -68.24 10.56
CA VAL A 4 -48.86 -67.11 11.29
C VAL A 4 -47.43 -67.46 11.70
N PHE A 5 -47.19 -68.69 12.17
CA PHE A 5 -45.86 -69.18 12.51
C PHE A 5 -44.92 -69.21 11.30
N ARG A 6 -45.42 -69.63 10.13
CA ARG A 6 -44.63 -69.64 8.89
C ARG A 6 -44.28 -68.23 8.38
N ARG A 7 -45.16 -67.24 8.58
CA ARG A 7 -44.87 -65.82 8.26
C ARG A 7 -43.86 -65.21 9.23
N LEU A 8 -43.96 -65.53 10.53
CA LEU A 8 -42.98 -65.13 11.53
C LEU A 8 -41.59 -65.75 11.28
N LEU A 9 -41.54 -67.01 10.87
CA LEU A 9 -40.28 -67.69 10.54
C LEU A 9 -39.60 -67.09 9.29
N VAL A 10 -40.38 -66.69 8.27
CA VAL A 10 -39.86 -66.01 7.06
C VAL A 10 -39.37 -64.60 7.39
N CYS A 11 -40.07 -63.85 8.26
CA CYS A 11 -39.57 -62.56 8.75
C CYS A 11 -38.30 -62.72 9.62
N LEU A 12 -38.21 -63.76 10.46
CA LEU A 12 -37.01 -64.05 11.24
C LEU A 12 -35.82 -64.45 10.34
N LEU A 13 -36.06 -65.20 9.27
CA LEU A 13 -35.04 -65.56 8.27
C LEU A 13 -34.59 -64.36 7.42
N TRP A 14 -35.44 -63.37 7.20
CA TRP A 14 -35.06 -62.09 6.58
C TRP A 14 -34.22 -61.19 7.50
N LEU A 15 -34.41 -61.29 8.81
CA LEU A 15 -33.60 -60.60 9.83
C LEU A 15 -32.22 -61.24 10.04
N TRP A 16 -31.97 -62.42 9.47
CA TRP A 16 -30.74 -63.21 9.63
C TRP A 16 -29.98 -63.42 8.31
N LEU A 17 -30.28 -62.64 7.27
CA LEU A 17 -29.36 -62.52 6.14
C LEU A 17 -28.08 -61.86 6.67
N PRO A 18 -26.91 -62.51 6.58
CA PRO A 18 -25.67 -61.85 6.95
C PRO A 18 -25.56 -60.61 6.05
N LEU A 19 -25.51 -59.43 6.67
CA LEU A 19 -24.96 -58.26 6.01
C LEU A 19 -23.57 -58.65 5.54
N SER A 20 -23.46 -59.09 4.29
CA SER A 20 -22.19 -59.26 3.63
C SER A 20 -21.59 -57.86 3.58
N GLN A 21 -20.71 -57.58 4.56
CA GLN A 21 -19.90 -56.38 4.59
C GLN A 21 -19.00 -56.46 3.36
N ALA A 22 -19.44 -55.85 2.26
CA ALA A 22 -18.64 -55.69 1.05
C ALA A 22 -17.37 -54.89 1.40
N ALA A 23 -16.40 -54.82 0.50
CA ALA A 23 -15.27 -53.90 0.64
C ALA A 23 -15.71 -52.44 0.36
N ASP A 24 -16.80 -52.02 0.99
CA ASP A 24 -17.52 -50.78 0.81
C ASP A 24 -18.11 -50.38 2.16
N SER A 25 -17.79 -49.17 2.64
CA SER A 25 -18.32 -48.65 3.89
C SER A 25 -19.79 -48.27 3.82
N GLY A 26 -20.35 -48.19 2.61
CA GLY A 26 -21.56 -47.43 2.35
C GLY A 26 -21.33 -45.92 2.56
N TRP A 27 -22.37 -45.12 2.34
CA TRP A 27 -22.32 -43.69 2.61
C TRP A 27 -22.41 -43.42 4.12
N LEU A 28 -21.27 -43.08 4.71
CA LEU A 28 -21.12 -42.64 6.10
C LEU A 28 -21.60 -41.19 6.23
N ARG A 29 -22.37 -40.93 7.30
CA ARG A 29 -22.82 -39.60 7.71
C ARG A 29 -22.61 -39.46 9.21
N ALA A 30 -22.04 -38.34 9.64
CA ALA A 30 -21.95 -38.03 11.06
C ALA A 30 -23.25 -37.35 11.50
N ALA A 31 -23.70 -37.60 12.73
CA ALA A 31 -24.92 -36.97 13.28
C ALA A 31 -24.79 -35.43 13.29
N ASP A 32 -23.57 -34.94 13.56
CA ASP A 32 -23.26 -33.52 13.71
C ASP A 32 -22.82 -32.86 12.40
N ASN A 33 -22.73 -33.62 11.30
CA ASN A 33 -22.40 -33.10 9.97
C ASN A 33 -23.39 -33.60 8.92
N GLN A 34 -24.43 -32.79 8.67
CA GLN A 34 -25.44 -33.07 7.65
C GLN A 34 -25.04 -32.59 6.25
N HIS A 35 -23.89 -31.92 6.13
CA HIS A 35 -23.47 -31.23 4.91
C HIS A 35 -22.43 -32.01 4.09
N ALA A 36 -21.91 -33.11 4.63
CA ALA A 36 -20.99 -34.00 3.96
C ALA A 36 -21.33 -35.47 4.22
N SER A 37 -21.22 -36.30 3.18
CA SER A 37 -21.24 -37.75 3.29
C SER A 37 -20.03 -38.34 2.60
N VAL A 38 -19.50 -39.42 3.17
CA VAL A 38 -18.27 -40.04 2.70
C VAL A 38 -18.48 -41.52 2.44
N ARG A 39 -17.86 -42.08 1.41
CA ARG A 39 -17.86 -43.52 1.14
C ARG A 39 -16.45 -43.98 0.77
N LEU A 40 -15.99 -45.06 1.39
CA LEU A 40 -14.73 -45.71 1.05
C LEU A 40 -15.01 -47.08 0.43
N ARG A 41 -14.39 -47.34 -0.72
CA ARG A 41 -14.46 -48.63 -1.43
C ARG A 41 -13.05 -49.14 -1.70
N ALA A 42 -12.82 -50.44 -1.53
CA ALA A 42 -11.50 -51.05 -1.73
C ALA A 42 -11.55 -52.29 -2.64
N GLN A 43 -10.64 -52.38 -3.60
CA GLN A 43 -10.49 -53.53 -4.47
C GLN A 43 -9.03 -54.02 -4.43
N PRO A 44 -8.77 -55.18 -3.81
CA PRO A 44 -7.47 -55.83 -3.89
C PRO A 44 -7.16 -56.26 -5.32
N GLU A 45 -5.93 -56.04 -5.78
CA GLU A 45 -5.46 -56.53 -7.07
C GLU A 45 -4.55 -57.75 -6.93
N SER A 46 -4.51 -58.57 -7.98
CA SER A 46 -3.60 -59.72 -8.07
C SER A 46 -2.12 -59.33 -8.10
N THR A 47 -1.82 -58.06 -8.35
CA THR A 47 -0.46 -57.48 -8.42
C THR A 47 0.14 -57.19 -7.05
N GLY A 48 -0.63 -57.35 -5.96
CA GLY A 48 -0.19 -57.05 -4.59
C GLY A 48 -0.42 -55.61 -4.15
N GLU A 49 -0.98 -54.75 -5.01
CA GLU A 49 -1.49 -53.43 -4.62
C GLU A 49 -3.00 -53.52 -4.31
N THR A 50 -3.48 -52.70 -3.37
CA THR A 50 -4.92 -52.54 -3.12
C THR A 50 -5.35 -51.14 -3.51
N ARG A 51 -6.34 -51.04 -4.41
CA ARG A 51 -6.91 -49.76 -4.83
C ARG A 51 -8.03 -49.38 -3.89
N LEU A 52 -8.01 -48.14 -3.43
CA LEU A 52 -9.03 -47.57 -2.55
C LEU A 52 -9.57 -46.30 -3.20
N LEU A 53 -10.88 -46.10 -3.14
CA LEU A 53 -11.54 -44.90 -3.62
C LEU A 53 -12.29 -44.25 -2.45
N LEU A 54 -11.96 -43.00 -2.16
CA LEU A 54 -12.64 -42.17 -1.18
C LEU A 54 -13.53 -41.17 -1.91
N ASP A 55 -14.84 -41.39 -1.87
CA ASP A 55 -15.84 -40.49 -2.42
C ASP A 55 -16.35 -39.56 -1.32
N VAL A 56 -16.28 -38.25 -1.56
CA VAL A 56 -16.79 -37.20 -0.67
C VAL A 56 -17.89 -36.45 -1.41
N ALA A 57 -19.12 -36.52 -0.91
CA ALA A 57 -20.24 -35.75 -1.43
C ALA A 57 -20.54 -34.56 -0.51
N LEU A 58 -20.58 -33.36 -1.08
CA LEU A 58 -20.75 -32.11 -0.33
C LEU A 58 -22.02 -31.38 -0.76
N GLN A 59 -22.76 -30.85 0.21
CA GLN A 59 -23.88 -29.96 -0.09
C GLN A 59 -23.42 -28.67 -0.75
N LYS A 60 -24.32 -28.05 -1.54
CA LYS A 60 -24.04 -26.80 -2.25
C LYS A 60 -23.54 -25.71 -1.28
N GLY A 61 -22.41 -25.10 -1.61
CA GLY A 61 -21.77 -24.04 -0.82
C GLY A 61 -20.68 -24.52 0.15
N TRP A 62 -20.66 -25.81 0.47
CA TRP A 62 -19.61 -26.45 1.26
C TRP A 62 -18.45 -26.89 0.39
N LYS A 63 -17.27 -26.91 1.00
CA LYS A 63 -15.98 -27.14 0.35
C LYS A 63 -15.13 -28.03 1.24
N THR A 64 -14.24 -28.82 0.66
CA THR A 64 -13.18 -29.52 1.39
C THR A 64 -11.82 -29.11 0.85
N TYR A 65 -10.75 -29.43 1.56
CA TYR A 65 -9.43 -28.90 1.29
C TYR A 65 -8.55 -29.82 0.45
N TRP A 66 -7.60 -29.20 -0.25
CA TRP A 66 -6.48 -29.89 -0.89
C TRP A 66 -5.40 -30.23 0.15
N ARG A 67 -4.40 -31.02 -0.24
CA ARG A 67 -3.25 -31.37 0.62
C ARG A 67 -2.53 -30.16 1.19
N SER A 68 -2.55 -29.05 0.45
CA SER A 68 -2.01 -27.75 0.85
C SER A 68 -3.15 -26.73 0.92
N PRO A 69 -3.89 -26.66 2.04
CA PRO A 69 -5.17 -25.94 2.13
C PRO A 69 -5.07 -24.42 1.97
N GLY A 70 -3.88 -23.84 2.20
CA GLY A 70 -3.68 -22.40 2.35
C GLY A 70 -3.90 -21.93 3.79
N GLU A 71 -3.87 -20.62 4.00
CA GLU A 71 -4.03 -19.99 5.31
C GLU A 71 -5.35 -20.42 6.00
N GLY A 72 -5.25 -20.88 7.26
CA GLY A 72 -6.39 -21.25 8.11
C GLY A 72 -7.12 -22.56 7.78
N GLY A 73 -6.77 -23.26 6.70
CA GLY A 73 -7.39 -24.54 6.35
C GLY A 73 -6.62 -25.76 6.86
N VAL A 74 -7.27 -26.93 6.88
CA VAL A 74 -6.69 -28.21 7.34
C VAL A 74 -6.92 -29.25 6.26
N ALA A 75 -5.87 -29.95 5.81
CA ALA A 75 -5.99 -31.02 4.83
C ALA A 75 -6.72 -32.24 5.43
N PRO A 76 -7.60 -32.93 4.69
CA PRO A 76 -8.20 -34.16 5.18
C PRO A 76 -7.14 -35.26 5.32
N ALA A 77 -7.27 -36.06 6.37
CA ALA A 77 -6.29 -37.08 6.73
C ALA A 77 -6.97 -38.36 7.18
N ILE A 78 -6.37 -39.52 6.85
CA ILE A 78 -6.81 -40.82 7.33
C ILE A 78 -5.78 -41.32 8.34
N LYS A 79 -6.24 -41.55 9.57
CA LYS A 79 -5.47 -42.27 10.58
C LYS A 79 -5.81 -43.74 10.51
N TRP A 80 -4.90 -44.53 9.95
CA TRP A 80 -5.03 -45.99 9.88
C TRP A 80 -4.79 -46.63 11.24
N HIS A 81 -5.59 -47.63 11.61
CA HIS A 81 -5.35 -48.41 12.81
C HIS A 81 -4.22 -49.43 12.63
N GLN A 82 -4.07 -49.96 11.40
CA GLN A 82 -2.96 -50.82 11.03
C GLN A 82 -1.92 -50.02 10.23
N PRO A 83 -0.62 -50.33 10.36
CA PRO A 83 0.41 -49.67 9.55
C PRO A 83 0.25 -50.11 8.09
N VAL A 84 -0.09 -49.15 7.23
CA VAL A 84 -0.21 -49.35 5.78
C VAL A 84 0.51 -48.21 5.04
N GLU A 85 1.19 -48.54 3.94
CA GLU A 85 1.78 -47.54 3.06
C GLU A 85 0.72 -47.07 2.07
N ALA A 86 0.09 -45.92 2.35
CA ALA A 86 -0.99 -45.37 1.56
C ALA A 86 -0.50 -44.19 0.69
N ILE A 87 -0.61 -44.33 -0.63
CA ILE A 87 -0.33 -43.28 -1.60
C ILE A 87 -1.64 -42.59 -1.94
N TRP A 88 -1.87 -41.42 -1.34
CA TRP A 88 -3.04 -40.59 -1.61
C TRP A 88 -2.78 -39.70 -2.82
N ARG A 89 -3.55 -39.89 -3.90
CA ARG A 89 -3.49 -39.04 -5.09
C ARG A 89 -4.58 -37.99 -5.07
N TRP A 90 -4.20 -36.76 -5.39
CA TRP A 90 -5.05 -35.59 -5.24
C TRP A 90 -5.52 -35.09 -6.61
N PRO A 91 -6.84 -35.03 -6.87
CA PRO A 91 -7.38 -34.38 -8.05
C PRO A 91 -6.94 -32.93 -8.17
N VAL A 92 -7.00 -32.36 -9.37
CA VAL A 92 -6.69 -30.95 -9.62
C VAL A 92 -7.58 -30.06 -8.74
N PRO A 93 -6.98 -29.25 -7.85
CA PRO A 93 -7.74 -28.41 -6.93
C PRO A 93 -8.34 -27.19 -7.62
N GLN A 94 -9.19 -26.50 -6.88
CA GLN A 94 -9.77 -25.20 -7.21
C GLN A 94 -9.46 -24.21 -6.10
N ARG A 95 -9.41 -22.92 -6.45
CA ARG A 95 -9.15 -21.84 -5.49
C ARG A 95 -10.45 -21.15 -5.13
N PHE A 96 -10.63 -20.87 -3.86
CA PHE A 96 -11.80 -20.15 -3.35
C PHE A 96 -11.45 -19.30 -2.15
N ASP A 97 -12.24 -18.25 -1.94
CA ASP A 97 -12.08 -17.34 -0.82
C ASP A 97 -13.12 -17.70 0.26
N VAL A 98 -12.66 -17.92 1.50
CA VAL A 98 -13.51 -18.20 2.67
C VAL A 98 -13.20 -17.14 3.73
N ALA A 99 -14.21 -16.36 4.13
CA ALA A 99 -14.05 -15.30 5.13
C ALA A 99 -12.93 -14.28 4.84
N GLY A 100 -12.62 -14.05 3.55
CA GLY A 100 -11.55 -13.12 3.12
C GLY A 100 -10.16 -13.76 2.98
N ILE A 101 -10.03 -15.06 3.25
CA ILE A 101 -8.78 -15.83 3.15
C ILE A 101 -8.80 -16.70 1.89
N THR A 102 -7.71 -16.69 1.12
CA THR A 102 -7.57 -17.53 -0.09
C THR A 102 -7.21 -18.96 0.30
N THR A 103 -7.99 -19.93 -0.16
CA THR A 103 -7.79 -21.35 0.16
C THR A 103 -7.83 -22.23 -1.09
N GLN A 104 -7.33 -23.45 -0.97
CA GLN A 104 -7.18 -24.41 -2.07
C GLN A 104 -7.89 -25.72 -1.71
N GLY A 105 -8.75 -26.21 -2.60
CA GLY A 105 -9.55 -27.40 -2.33
C GLY A 105 -10.55 -27.77 -3.41
N TYR A 106 -11.72 -28.26 -3.02
CA TYR A 106 -12.73 -28.78 -3.93
C TYR A 106 -14.12 -28.26 -3.59
N HIS A 107 -14.87 -27.88 -4.63
CA HIS A 107 -16.29 -27.57 -4.56
C HIS A 107 -17.13 -28.79 -4.95
N GLY A 108 -18.17 -29.09 -4.16
CA GLY A 108 -19.08 -30.20 -4.45
C GLY A 108 -18.41 -31.56 -4.30
N ASP A 109 -18.83 -32.53 -5.10
CA ASP A 109 -18.40 -33.92 -4.96
C ASP A 109 -16.99 -34.13 -5.51
N VAL A 110 -16.16 -34.85 -4.77
CA VAL A 110 -14.77 -35.18 -5.14
C VAL A 110 -14.45 -36.62 -4.79
N SER A 111 -13.70 -37.29 -5.67
CA SER A 111 -13.25 -38.67 -5.48
C SER A 111 -11.73 -38.71 -5.43
N PHE A 112 -11.17 -39.27 -4.36
CA PHE A 112 -9.74 -39.41 -4.15
C PHE A 112 -9.29 -40.85 -4.36
N PRO A 113 -8.49 -41.14 -5.40
CA PRO A 113 -7.90 -42.45 -5.58
C PRO A 113 -6.69 -42.61 -4.66
N ILE A 114 -6.68 -43.71 -3.90
CA ILE A 114 -5.62 -44.07 -2.96
C ILE A 114 -5.12 -45.46 -3.35
N THR A 115 -3.80 -45.66 -3.32
CA THR A 115 -3.20 -46.99 -3.53
C THR A 115 -2.48 -47.41 -2.27
N LEU A 116 -2.82 -48.59 -1.75
CA LEU A 116 -2.15 -49.21 -0.61
C LEU A 116 -1.12 -50.21 -1.13
N ARG A 117 0.10 -50.14 -0.60
CA ARG A 117 1.19 -51.08 -0.88
C ARG A 117 1.47 -51.98 0.33
N GLY A 118 1.93 -53.19 0.04
CA GLY A 118 2.32 -54.17 1.07
C GLY A 118 1.18 -55.10 1.49
N ASP A 119 1.37 -55.80 2.60
CA ASP A 119 0.41 -56.76 3.14
C ASP A 119 -0.75 -56.04 3.83
N VAL A 120 -1.87 -55.89 3.12
CA VAL A 120 -3.07 -55.22 3.65
C VAL A 120 -3.88 -56.23 4.47
N PRO A 121 -4.26 -55.89 5.72
CA PRO A 121 -5.01 -56.82 6.57
C PRO A 121 -6.38 -57.16 5.96
N LYS A 122 -6.89 -58.36 6.29
CA LYS A 122 -8.23 -58.81 5.86
C LYS A 122 -9.34 -57.82 6.24
N ILE A 123 -9.18 -57.12 7.37
CA ILE A 123 -10.05 -56.03 7.79
C ILE A 123 -9.18 -54.78 7.89
N LEU A 124 -9.45 -53.79 7.03
CA LEU A 124 -8.80 -52.49 7.06
C LEU A 124 -9.69 -51.51 7.81
N SER A 125 -9.16 -50.85 8.83
CA SER A 125 -9.92 -49.85 9.59
C SER A 125 -9.10 -48.60 9.89
N GLY A 126 -9.82 -47.50 10.08
CA GLY A 126 -9.22 -46.21 10.37
C GLY A 126 -10.28 -45.15 10.61
N VAL A 127 -9.80 -43.92 10.82
CA VAL A 127 -10.64 -42.74 11.00
C VAL A 127 -10.22 -41.71 9.95
N LEU A 128 -11.16 -41.32 9.10
CA LEU A 128 -10.99 -40.17 8.21
C LEU A 128 -11.41 -38.91 8.97
N THR A 129 -10.48 -37.98 9.18
CA THR A 129 -10.81 -36.62 9.60
C THR A 129 -11.02 -35.77 8.35
N LEU A 130 -12.27 -35.45 8.05
CA LEU A 130 -12.64 -34.61 6.91
C LEU A 130 -12.86 -33.17 7.39
N SER A 131 -12.16 -32.25 6.76
CA SER A 131 -12.34 -30.81 6.94
C SER A 131 -13.34 -30.29 5.91
N THR A 132 -14.42 -29.68 6.39
CA THR A 132 -15.45 -29.07 5.54
C THR A 132 -15.66 -27.61 5.92
N CYS A 133 -15.71 -26.72 4.93
CA CYS A 133 -15.80 -25.29 5.21
C CYS A 133 -16.81 -24.57 4.31
N SER A 134 -17.59 -23.69 4.93
CA SER A 134 -18.51 -22.75 4.27
C SER A 134 -18.11 -21.33 4.63
N ASN A 135 -18.71 -20.75 5.68
CA ASN A 135 -18.24 -19.55 6.39
C ASN A 135 -17.53 -19.92 7.71
N VAL A 136 -17.65 -21.18 8.13
CA VAL A 136 -17.01 -21.77 9.31
C VAL A 136 -16.45 -23.12 8.87
N CYS A 137 -15.29 -23.49 9.40
CA CYS A 137 -14.67 -24.78 9.11
C CYS A 137 -14.94 -25.78 10.23
N ILE A 138 -15.40 -26.97 9.86
CA ILE A 138 -15.77 -28.06 10.76
C ILE A 138 -14.90 -29.27 10.42
N LEU A 139 -14.25 -29.83 11.44
CA LEU A 139 -13.56 -31.11 11.36
C LEU A 139 -14.53 -32.20 11.79
N THR A 140 -14.67 -33.25 10.99
CA THR A 140 -15.57 -34.36 11.28
C THR A 140 -14.84 -35.68 11.08
N ASP A 141 -14.90 -36.52 12.10
CA ASP A 141 -14.30 -37.85 12.08
C ASP A 141 -15.30 -38.89 11.56
N TYR A 142 -14.88 -39.66 10.56
CA TYR A 142 -15.62 -40.75 9.95
C TYR A 142 -14.84 -42.06 10.19
N PRO A 143 -15.17 -42.81 11.26
CA PRO A 143 -14.61 -44.14 11.47
C PRO A 143 -15.14 -45.10 10.39
N PHE A 144 -14.26 -45.90 9.80
CA PHE A 144 -14.63 -46.90 8.81
C PHE A 144 -13.94 -48.24 9.07
N SER A 145 -14.56 -49.31 8.55
CA SER A 145 -14.03 -50.67 8.56
C SER A 145 -14.43 -51.36 7.25
N LEU A 146 -13.45 -51.89 6.53
CA LEU A 146 -13.63 -52.52 5.22
C LEU A 146 -13.16 -53.97 5.29
N ASN A 147 -13.98 -54.89 4.79
CA ASN A 147 -13.62 -56.29 4.66
C ASN A 147 -13.01 -56.55 3.27
N MET A 148 -11.70 -56.74 3.23
CA MET A 148 -10.93 -56.92 1.99
C MET A 148 -11.15 -58.28 1.31
N THR A 149 -11.88 -59.19 1.94
CA THR A 149 -12.22 -60.49 1.35
C THR A 149 -13.43 -60.43 0.42
N ALA A 150 -14.16 -59.31 0.41
CA ALA A 150 -15.31 -59.06 -0.44
C ALA A 150 -14.98 -58.09 -1.58
N SER A 151 -15.76 -58.13 -2.68
CA SER A 151 -15.59 -57.19 -3.79
C SER A 151 -16.14 -55.80 -3.45
N ALA A 152 -15.55 -54.73 -4.02
CA ALA A 152 -16.02 -53.34 -3.94
C ALA A 152 -17.35 -53.07 -4.68
N GLY A 153 -17.89 -54.07 -5.38
CA GLY A 153 -19.13 -53.98 -6.16
C GLY A 153 -18.91 -53.63 -7.64
N ALA A 154 -19.97 -53.78 -8.46
CA ALA A 154 -19.93 -53.48 -9.88
C ALA A 154 -19.74 -51.96 -10.11
N GLY A 155 -18.74 -51.58 -10.92
CA GLY A 155 -18.46 -50.18 -11.28
C GLY A 155 -17.26 -49.54 -10.60
N PHE A 156 -16.62 -50.19 -9.62
CA PHE A 156 -15.43 -49.66 -8.94
C PHE A 156 -14.32 -49.30 -9.93
N ASP A 157 -13.98 -50.19 -10.86
CA ASP A 157 -12.89 -49.95 -11.82
C ASP A 157 -13.16 -48.73 -12.70
N TYR A 158 -14.41 -48.53 -13.13
CA TYR A 158 -14.81 -47.35 -13.89
C TYR A 158 -14.67 -46.06 -13.07
N ASP A 159 -15.19 -46.05 -11.83
CA ASP A 159 -15.12 -44.90 -10.94
C ASP A 159 -13.67 -44.55 -10.58
N PHE A 160 -12.84 -45.57 -10.33
CA PHE A 160 -11.43 -45.40 -10.03
C PHE A 160 -10.67 -44.84 -11.23
N SER A 161 -10.89 -45.37 -12.45
CA SER A 161 -10.29 -44.83 -13.67
C SER A 161 -10.74 -43.39 -13.95
N ARG A 162 -12.03 -43.07 -13.70
CA ARG A 162 -12.55 -41.70 -13.81
C ARG A 162 -11.85 -40.76 -12.82
N ALA A 163 -11.67 -41.18 -11.57
CA ALA A 163 -10.96 -40.39 -10.57
C ALA A 163 -9.47 -40.19 -10.94
N MET A 164 -8.80 -41.23 -11.43
CA MET A 164 -7.42 -41.13 -11.93
C MET A 164 -7.28 -40.13 -13.10
N GLY A 165 -8.29 -40.00 -13.96
CA GLY A 165 -8.32 -39.02 -15.04
C GLY A 165 -8.43 -37.56 -14.59
N THR A 166 -8.68 -37.31 -13.31
CA THR A 166 -8.73 -35.94 -12.73
C THR A 166 -7.42 -35.50 -12.07
N LEU A 167 -6.40 -36.37 -12.08
CA LEU A 167 -5.11 -36.08 -11.47
C LEU A 167 -4.26 -35.17 -12.37
N PRO A 168 -3.42 -34.30 -11.78
CA PRO A 168 -2.43 -33.56 -12.56
C PRO A 168 -1.39 -34.50 -13.18
N LEU A 169 -0.97 -34.18 -14.40
CA LEU A 169 0.09 -34.88 -15.12
C LEU A 169 1.47 -34.48 -14.59
N SER A 170 2.48 -35.32 -14.75
CA SER A 170 3.87 -34.97 -14.37
C SER A 170 4.58 -34.04 -15.36
N GLY A 171 3.96 -33.72 -16.49
CA GLY A 171 4.53 -32.89 -17.55
C GLY A 171 3.58 -32.71 -18.74
N GLY A 172 3.99 -31.88 -19.71
CA GLY A 172 3.31 -31.76 -21.01
C GLY A 172 2.36 -30.58 -21.17
N LEU A 173 2.10 -29.79 -20.11
CA LEU A 173 1.33 -28.55 -20.22
C LEU A 173 2.23 -27.36 -20.62
N THR A 174 3.43 -27.29 -20.04
CA THR A 174 4.37 -26.18 -20.23
C THR A 174 5.65 -26.62 -20.92
N SER A 175 6.14 -25.83 -21.88
CA SER A 175 7.44 -26.04 -22.54
C SER A 175 8.61 -25.52 -21.69
N THR A 176 8.40 -24.43 -20.96
CA THR A 176 9.35 -23.92 -19.96
C THR A 176 8.64 -23.55 -18.67
N LEU A 177 9.28 -23.80 -17.52
CA LEU A 177 8.76 -23.47 -16.21
C LEU A 177 9.92 -23.10 -15.28
N ASN A 178 9.91 -21.86 -14.79
CA ASN A 178 10.91 -21.35 -13.85
C ASN A 178 10.22 -20.66 -12.67
N ALA A 179 10.85 -20.67 -11.51
CA ALA A 179 10.46 -19.81 -10.40
C ALA A 179 11.65 -19.03 -9.87
N THR A 180 11.40 -17.76 -9.58
CA THR A 180 12.38 -16.85 -9.01
C THR A 180 11.83 -16.20 -7.74
N TYR A 181 12.68 -15.98 -6.75
CA TYR A 181 12.31 -15.34 -5.49
C TYR A 181 13.06 -14.03 -5.27
N ALA A 182 12.30 -12.99 -4.96
CA ALA A 182 12.78 -11.74 -4.39
C ALA A 182 12.12 -11.54 -3.00
N PRO A 183 12.71 -10.74 -2.09
CA PRO A 183 12.13 -10.56 -0.75
C PRO A 183 10.64 -10.20 -0.79
N GLY A 184 9.80 -11.06 -0.21
CA GLY A 184 8.34 -10.91 -0.15
C GLY A 184 7.58 -11.25 -1.44
N LYS A 185 8.25 -11.75 -2.49
CA LYS A 185 7.65 -12.01 -3.80
C LYS A 185 8.26 -13.22 -4.51
N LEU A 186 7.44 -14.24 -4.73
CA LEU A 186 7.73 -15.38 -5.61
C LEU A 186 7.15 -15.10 -7.01
N THR A 187 7.95 -15.30 -8.05
CA THR A 187 7.52 -15.14 -9.44
C THR A 187 7.69 -16.46 -10.18
N VAL A 188 6.59 -17.04 -10.65
CA VAL A 188 6.58 -18.25 -11.48
C VAL A 188 6.33 -17.85 -12.92
N THR A 189 7.24 -18.20 -13.82
CA THR A 189 7.13 -17.95 -15.25
C THR A 189 6.97 -19.27 -16.00
N ALA A 190 5.95 -19.39 -16.83
CA ALA A 190 5.67 -20.59 -17.60
C ALA A 190 5.39 -20.24 -19.06
N GLN A 191 5.87 -21.07 -19.99
CA GLN A 191 5.57 -20.94 -21.41
C GLN A 191 4.76 -22.16 -21.88
N ARG A 192 3.75 -21.91 -22.72
CA ARG A 192 2.86 -22.92 -23.28
C ARG A 192 2.67 -22.66 -24.77
N ASP A 193 3.13 -23.59 -25.59
CA ASP A 193 3.12 -23.44 -27.06
C ASP A 193 1.70 -23.30 -27.65
N ALA A 194 0.71 -23.90 -26.98
CA ALA A 194 -0.71 -23.79 -27.36
C ALA A 194 -1.37 -22.46 -26.92
N GLY A 195 -0.66 -21.60 -26.19
CA GLY A 195 -1.21 -20.39 -25.58
C GLY A 195 -1.95 -20.63 -24.26
N TRP A 196 -2.04 -19.59 -23.43
CA TRP A 196 -2.78 -19.60 -22.16
C TRP A 196 -4.17 -18.98 -22.32
N GLN A 197 -5.19 -19.56 -21.68
CA GLN A 197 -6.56 -19.03 -21.70
C GLN A 197 -7.05 -18.61 -20.32
N ALA A 198 -7.15 -19.57 -19.39
CA ALA A 198 -7.64 -19.38 -18.03
C ALA A 198 -6.74 -20.14 -17.04
N PRO A 199 -5.45 -19.75 -16.92
CA PRO A 199 -4.53 -20.43 -16.05
C PRO A 199 -4.92 -20.31 -14.58
N SER A 200 -4.59 -21.36 -13.83
CA SER A 200 -4.67 -21.42 -12.38
C SER A 200 -3.38 -22.00 -11.83
N LEU A 201 -2.90 -21.41 -10.72
CA LEU A 201 -1.69 -21.81 -10.04
C LEU A 201 -2.02 -22.20 -8.60
N PHE A 202 -1.57 -23.39 -8.23
CA PHE A 202 -1.66 -23.95 -6.88
C PHE A 202 -0.28 -24.28 -6.38
N ILE A 203 0.02 -23.92 -5.15
CA ILE A 203 1.35 -24.07 -4.56
C ILE A 203 1.21 -24.92 -3.30
N ASP A 204 2.10 -25.89 -3.16
CA ASP A 204 2.20 -26.68 -1.93
C ASP A 204 2.79 -25.83 -0.80
N GLY A 205 2.27 -26.03 0.41
CA GLY A 205 2.75 -25.34 1.60
C GLY A 205 4.24 -25.60 1.86
N MET A 206 4.92 -24.64 2.46
CA MET A 206 6.31 -24.76 2.89
C MET A 206 6.42 -24.32 4.34
N ASP A 207 7.28 -24.98 5.11
CA ASP A 207 7.47 -24.66 6.53
C ASP A 207 7.85 -23.20 6.73
N ASP A 208 7.17 -22.54 7.68
CA ASP A 208 7.32 -21.13 8.05
C ASP A 208 7.08 -20.12 6.92
N VAL A 209 6.31 -20.50 5.91
CA VAL A 209 6.02 -19.67 4.73
C VAL A 209 4.55 -19.73 4.39
N ASP A 210 3.95 -18.55 4.23
CA ASP A 210 2.61 -18.42 3.70
C ASP A 210 2.62 -17.81 2.28
N PHE A 211 1.85 -18.42 1.40
CA PHE A 211 1.72 -18.04 -0.01
C PHE A 211 0.35 -17.42 -0.25
N GLY A 212 0.34 -16.11 -0.50
CA GLY A 212 -0.90 -15.40 -0.77
C GLY A 212 -1.47 -15.68 -2.17
N LYS A 213 -2.48 -14.89 -2.54
CA LYS A 213 -3.19 -15.06 -3.82
C LYS A 213 -2.29 -14.71 -5.02
N PRO A 214 -2.10 -15.60 -6.01
CA PRO A 214 -1.30 -15.33 -7.20
C PRO A 214 -2.00 -14.29 -8.09
N ALA A 215 -1.28 -13.26 -8.47
CA ALA A 215 -1.65 -12.38 -9.57
C ALA A 215 -1.08 -12.95 -10.87
N LEU A 216 -1.97 -13.42 -11.75
CA LEU A 216 -1.61 -14.06 -13.02
C LEU A 216 -1.66 -13.02 -14.15
N THR A 217 -0.56 -12.88 -14.89
CA THR A 217 -0.47 -12.05 -16.10
C THR A 217 -0.20 -12.95 -17.29
N VAL A 218 -1.12 -12.98 -18.25
CA VAL A 218 -1.01 -13.77 -19.47
C VAL A 218 -0.63 -12.88 -20.65
N ARG A 219 0.37 -13.29 -21.42
CA ARG A 219 0.81 -12.66 -22.68
C ARG A 219 0.98 -13.73 -23.75
N GLY A 220 -0.12 -14.14 -24.38
CA GLY A 220 -0.11 -15.15 -25.43
C GLY A 220 0.33 -16.53 -24.90
N ASP A 221 1.56 -16.92 -25.23
CA ASP A 221 2.21 -18.17 -24.83
C ASP A 221 2.90 -18.08 -23.45
N SER A 222 3.10 -16.88 -22.91
CA SER A 222 3.78 -16.65 -21.65
C SER A 222 2.81 -16.35 -20.50
N LEU A 223 3.00 -17.04 -19.38
CA LEU A 223 2.34 -16.80 -18.10
C LEU A 223 3.37 -16.31 -17.08
N VAL A 224 3.07 -15.19 -16.43
CA VAL A 224 3.82 -14.69 -15.27
C VAL A 224 2.88 -14.64 -14.08
N ALA A 225 3.12 -15.50 -13.10
CA ALA A 225 2.39 -15.53 -11.83
C ALA A 225 3.24 -14.88 -10.73
N THR A 226 2.73 -13.81 -10.13
CA THR A 226 3.34 -13.16 -8.97
C THR A 226 2.60 -13.58 -7.71
N VAL A 227 3.31 -14.14 -6.74
CA VAL A 227 2.77 -14.62 -5.46
C VAL A 227 3.41 -13.82 -4.34
N PRO A 228 2.62 -13.08 -3.53
CA PRO A 228 3.13 -12.46 -2.31
C PRO A 228 3.48 -13.55 -1.30
N VAL A 229 4.61 -13.38 -0.61
CA VAL A 229 5.15 -14.36 0.33
C VAL A 229 5.38 -13.69 1.68
N THR A 230 4.82 -14.26 2.73
CA THR A 230 5.01 -13.84 4.12
C THR A 230 5.44 -15.02 4.98
N ASP A 231 5.83 -14.77 6.22
CA ASP A 231 5.84 -15.83 7.23
C ASP A 231 4.42 -16.10 7.77
N ASN A 232 4.30 -17.02 8.73
CA ASN A 232 3.03 -17.39 9.35
C ASN A 232 2.37 -16.28 10.20
N TRP A 233 3.07 -15.15 10.42
CA TRP A 233 2.56 -14.00 11.16
C TRP A 233 2.29 -12.78 10.27
N GLY A 234 2.45 -12.92 8.95
CA GLY A 234 2.27 -11.83 7.99
C GLY A 234 3.46 -10.87 7.93
N GLU A 235 4.62 -11.25 8.47
CA GLU A 235 5.87 -10.50 8.38
C GLU A 235 6.73 -10.98 7.19
N ALA A 236 8.02 -10.61 7.18
CA ALA A 236 8.93 -10.92 6.09
C ALA A 236 9.28 -12.41 6.04
N ALA A 237 8.94 -13.07 4.94
CA ALA A 237 9.24 -14.48 4.71
C ALA A 237 10.75 -14.80 4.73
N PRO A 238 11.13 -16.03 5.14
CA PRO A 238 12.51 -16.49 5.01
C PRO A 238 12.97 -16.52 3.54
N ASN A 239 14.29 -16.55 3.31
CA ASN A 239 14.80 -16.66 1.95
C ASN A 239 14.42 -18.03 1.35
N LEU A 240 13.69 -18.01 0.23
CA LEU A 240 13.24 -19.21 -0.47
C LEU A 240 14.21 -19.67 -1.57
N SER A 241 15.23 -18.88 -1.89
CA SER A 241 16.20 -19.21 -2.93
C SER A 241 16.90 -20.54 -2.62
N GLY A 242 16.95 -21.44 -3.59
CA GLY A 242 17.52 -22.78 -3.46
C GLY A 242 16.57 -23.83 -2.86
N LYS A 243 15.42 -23.44 -2.29
CA LYS A 243 14.41 -24.40 -1.82
C LYS A 243 13.63 -24.99 -3.00
N THR A 244 13.08 -26.19 -2.80
CA THR A 244 12.23 -26.86 -3.77
C THR A 244 10.79 -26.37 -3.64
N LEU A 245 10.23 -25.87 -4.74
CA LEU A 245 8.83 -25.49 -4.87
C LEU A 245 8.07 -26.61 -5.58
N SER A 246 7.02 -27.13 -4.94
CA SER A 246 6.03 -28.00 -5.58
C SER A 246 4.80 -27.18 -5.93
N LEU A 247 4.34 -27.29 -7.17
CA LEU A 247 3.21 -26.53 -7.68
C LEU A 247 2.38 -27.34 -8.69
N VAL A 248 1.13 -26.95 -8.86
CA VAL A 248 0.24 -27.43 -9.91
C VAL A 248 -0.22 -26.24 -10.75
N LEU A 249 0.05 -26.29 -12.05
CA LEU A 249 -0.48 -25.37 -13.05
C LEU A 249 -1.61 -26.06 -13.80
N ALA A 250 -2.75 -25.41 -13.96
CA ALA A 250 -3.87 -25.94 -14.73
C ALA A 250 -4.45 -24.89 -15.68
N ASP A 251 -4.75 -25.30 -16.91
CA ASP A 251 -5.38 -24.47 -17.94
C ASP A 251 -6.14 -25.34 -18.95
N SER A 252 -7.30 -24.86 -19.40
CA SER A 252 -8.17 -25.52 -20.40
C SER A 252 -8.42 -27.02 -20.16
N GLY A 253 -8.61 -27.43 -18.90
CA GLY A 253 -8.90 -28.83 -18.52
C GLY A 253 -7.69 -29.76 -18.47
N GLN A 254 -6.47 -29.24 -18.67
CA GLN A 254 -5.22 -29.96 -18.42
C GLN A 254 -4.54 -29.38 -17.19
N ALA A 255 -3.84 -30.23 -16.44
CA ALA A 255 -3.05 -29.80 -15.29
C ALA A 255 -1.72 -30.53 -15.25
N GLN A 256 -0.69 -29.83 -14.80
CA GLN A 256 0.65 -30.32 -14.64
C GLN A 256 1.14 -30.03 -13.21
N GLU A 257 1.56 -31.07 -12.50
CA GLU A 257 2.30 -31.00 -11.26
C GLU A 257 3.80 -30.92 -11.57
N SER A 258 4.52 -30.05 -10.89
CA SER A 258 5.95 -29.85 -11.12
C SER A 258 6.67 -29.46 -9.85
N SER A 259 7.84 -30.05 -9.66
CA SER A 259 8.79 -29.73 -8.59
C SER A 259 10.01 -29.04 -9.18
N LEU A 260 10.33 -27.84 -8.73
CA LEU A 260 11.41 -27.03 -9.29
C LEU A 260 12.18 -26.26 -8.20
N SER A 261 13.46 -25.98 -8.43
CA SER A 261 14.28 -25.21 -7.49
C SER A 261 14.09 -23.72 -7.71
N ILE A 262 13.76 -23.00 -6.63
CA ILE A 262 13.56 -21.55 -6.65
C ILE A 262 14.89 -20.84 -6.90
N GLN A 263 15.01 -20.13 -8.01
CA GLN A 263 16.21 -19.35 -8.31
C GLN A 263 16.15 -17.98 -7.60
N PRO A 264 17.29 -17.37 -7.27
CA PRO A 264 17.31 -15.98 -6.84
C PRO A 264 16.81 -15.08 -7.98
N GLY A 265 15.73 -14.35 -7.73
CA GLY A 265 15.21 -13.38 -8.67
C GLY A 265 16.01 -12.09 -8.62
N ASN A 266 16.33 -11.53 -9.79
CA ASN A 266 16.72 -10.13 -9.84
C ASN A 266 15.51 -9.33 -9.37
N ALA A 267 15.58 -8.81 -8.14
CA ALA A 267 14.58 -7.89 -7.63
C ALA A 267 14.35 -6.81 -8.70
N ALA A 268 13.08 -6.56 -9.06
CA ALA A 268 12.71 -5.32 -9.73
C ALA A 268 13.41 -4.18 -8.94
N PRO A 269 13.95 -3.14 -9.59
CA PRO A 269 14.86 -2.20 -8.96
C PRO A 269 14.14 -1.49 -7.81
N THR A 270 14.22 -2.08 -6.63
CA THR A 270 14.03 -1.39 -5.37
C THR A 270 15.19 -0.43 -5.36
N LEU A 271 14.88 0.87 -5.44
CA LEU A 271 15.86 1.92 -5.22
C LEU A 271 16.67 1.47 -4.01
N SER A 272 17.98 1.24 -4.19
CA SER A 272 18.81 0.67 -3.14
C SER A 272 18.57 1.45 -1.85
N LEU A 273 18.55 0.78 -0.69
CA LEU A 273 18.34 1.47 0.58
C LEU A 273 19.21 2.74 0.69
N GLY A 274 20.45 2.65 0.20
CA GLY A 274 21.37 3.78 0.07
C GLY A 274 20.84 4.92 -0.82
N TRP A 275 20.24 4.60 -1.98
CA TRP A 275 19.63 5.61 -2.85
C TRP A 275 18.41 6.29 -2.23
N VAL A 276 17.55 5.55 -1.52
CA VAL A 276 16.40 6.14 -0.81
C VAL A 276 16.88 7.09 0.29
N LEU A 277 17.89 6.67 1.07
CA LEU A 277 18.50 7.52 2.10
C LEU A 277 19.24 8.72 1.50
N LEU A 278 19.87 8.57 0.33
CA LEU A 278 20.53 9.67 -0.39
C LEU A 278 19.51 10.67 -0.92
N MET A 279 18.37 10.21 -1.43
CA MET A 279 17.25 11.07 -1.82
C MET A 279 16.61 11.76 -0.61
N ALA A 280 16.49 11.09 0.53
CA ALA A 280 16.03 11.70 1.78
C ALA A 280 17.01 12.77 2.29
N LEU A 281 18.32 12.50 2.22
CA LEU A 281 19.38 13.47 2.53
C LEU A 281 19.32 14.67 1.58
N ALA A 282 19.18 14.43 0.28
CA ALA A 282 19.03 15.48 -0.73
C ALA A 282 17.75 16.30 -0.51
N GLY A 283 16.65 15.64 -0.16
CA GLY A 283 15.39 16.26 0.24
C GLY A 283 15.58 17.19 1.45
N GLY A 284 16.27 16.72 2.49
CA GLY A 284 16.65 17.54 3.65
C GLY A 284 17.50 18.76 3.27
N LEU A 285 18.46 18.60 2.36
CA LEU A 285 19.29 19.69 1.87
C LEU A 285 18.45 20.75 1.13
N ILE A 286 17.49 20.32 0.30
CA ILE A 286 16.56 21.20 -0.42
C ILE A 286 15.75 22.07 0.55
N LEU A 287 15.40 21.57 1.75
CA LEU A 287 14.65 22.35 2.75
C LEU A 287 15.39 23.64 3.18
N ASN A 288 16.72 23.70 3.05
CA ASN A 288 17.49 24.90 3.36
C ASN A 288 17.29 26.04 2.34
N VAL A 289 16.90 25.73 1.11
CA VAL A 289 16.67 26.72 0.04
C VAL A 289 15.30 27.38 0.19
N MET A 290 14.45 26.87 1.09
CA MET A 290 13.13 27.42 1.32
C MET A 290 13.18 28.78 2.03
N PRO A 291 12.28 29.71 1.67
CA PRO A 291 12.35 31.10 2.14
C PRO A 291 12.20 31.26 3.65
N CYS A 292 11.64 30.29 4.39
CA CYS A 292 11.49 30.37 5.84
C CYS A 292 12.72 29.90 6.65
N VAL A 293 13.64 29.11 6.05
CA VAL A 293 14.82 28.56 6.75
C VAL A 293 16.00 29.53 6.67
N LEU A 294 16.16 30.20 5.52
CA LEU A 294 17.24 31.16 5.27
C LEU A 294 17.32 32.31 6.30
N PRO A 295 16.21 32.91 6.77
CA PRO A 295 16.22 33.92 7.83
C PRO A 295 16.88 33.45 9.13
N VAL A 296 16.57 32.23 9.58
CA VAL A 296 17.08 31.67 10.83
C VAL A 296 18.58 31.38 10.71
N LEU A 297 18.99 30.86 9.55
CA LEU A 297 20.41 30.66 9.22
C LEU A 297 21.18 31.99 9.22
N ALA A 298 20.63 33.02 8.56
CA ALA A 298 21.26 34.35 8.49
C ALA A 298 21.39 35.00 9.88
N MET A 299 20.37 34.89 10.72
CA MET A 299 20.42 35.37 12.11
C MET A 299 21.53 34.67 12.91
N LYS A 300 21.65 33.34 12.82
CA LYS A 300 22.72 32.59 13.50
C LYS A 300 24.11 33.01 13.03
N LEU A 301 24.31 33.09 11.71
CA LEU A 301 25.59 33.52 11.13
C LEU A 301 25.95 34.96 11.56
N GLY A 302 24.96 35.85 11.64
CA GLY A 302 25.15 37.22 12.13
C GLY A 302 25.63 37.30 13.58
N THR A 303 25.10 36.46 14.48
CA THR A 303 25.53 36.44 15.90
C THR A 303 26.99 36.00 16.10
N LEU A 304 27.51 35.15 15.21
CA LEU A 304 28.90 34.69 15.24
C LEU A 304 29.86 35.76 14.74
N MET A 305 29.46 36.51 13.71
CA MET A 305 30.27 37.62 13.17
C MET A 305 30.39 38.80 14.12
N GLN A 306 29.43 38.99 15.04
CA GLN A 306 29.49 40.05 16.06
C GLN A 306 30.34 39.66 17.28
N THR A 307 30.74 38.38 17.41
CA THR A 307 31.53 37.90 18.54
C THR A 307 32.94 37.53 18.07
N GLU A 308 33.77 38.54 17.75
CA GLU A 308 35.10 38.39 17.11
C GLU A 308 36.16 37.60 17.92
N ARG A 309 35.86 37.05 19.10
CA ARG A 309 36.84 36.36 19.99
C ARG A 309 36.36 35.03 20.60
N GLN A 310 35.54 34.24 19.92
CA GLN A 310 35.23 32.87 20.39
C GLN A 310 36.27 31.84 19.94
N ALA A 311 36.71 30.98 20.86
CA ALA A 311 37.58 29.85 20.54
C ALA A 311 36.87 28.89 19.55
N ARG A 312 37.61 28.36 18.56
CA ARG A 312 37.07 27.46 17.51
C ARG A 312 36.28 26.27 18.09
N SER A 313 36.69 25.77 19.25
CA SER A 313 35.99 24.70 20.00
C SER A 313 34.59 25.12 20.46
N GLN A 314 34.44 26.36 20.93
CA GLN A 314 33.16 26.88 21.39
C GLN A 314 32.18 27.02 20.23
N VAL A 315 32.62 27.59 19.10
CA VAL A 315 31.80 27.69 17.88
C VAL A 315 31.31 26.31 17.41
N ARG A 316 32.21 25.31 17.35
CA ARG A 316 31.85 23.94 16.96
C ARG A 316 30.80 23.33 17.88
N ARG A 317 30.93 23.50 19.21
CA ARG A 317 29.95 23.00 20.19
C ARG A 317 28.57 23.67 20.04
N GLN A 318 28.53 24.96 19.75
CA GLN A 318 27.28 25.69 19.54
C GLN A 318 26.54 25.22 18.29
N PHE A 319 27.24 25.01 17.17
CA PHE A 319 26.64 24.48 15.95
C PHE A 319 26.20 23.03 16.11
N LEU A 320 27.00 22.17 16.74
CA LEU A 320 26.62 20.79 17.01
C LEU A 320 25.39 20.69 17.93
N ALA A 321 25.26 21.59 18.92
CA ALA A 321 24.05 21.67 19.74
C ALA A 321 22.83 22.02 18.89
N SER A 322 22.96 22.97 17.96
CA SER A 322 21.88 23.31 17.03
C SER A 322 21.55 22.16 16.06
N VAL A 323 22.55 21.44 15.56
CA VAL A 323 22.36 20.22 14.74
C VAL A 323 21.59 19.16 15.52
N ALA A 324 21.96 18.91 16.78
CA ALA A 324 21.25 17.97 17.64
C ALA A 324 19.78 18.37 17.83
N GLY A 325 19.49 19.66 17.97
CA GLY A 325 18.12 20.19 18.02
C GLY A 325 17.29 19.86 16.78
N ILE A 326 17.87 20.02 15.58
CA ILE A 326 17.22 19.65 14.32
C ILE A 326 16.98 18.14 14.26
N VAL A 327 18.03 17.34 14.44
CA VAL A 327 17.94 15.87 14.30
C VAL A 327 16.93 15.29 15.30
N ILE A 328 16.98 15.70 16.57
CA ILE A 328 16.04 15.24 17.59
C ILE A 328 14.60 15.67 17.25
N SER A 329 14.39 16.85 16.64
CA SER A 329 13.05 17.27 16.20
C SER A 329 12.51 16.37 15.08
N PHE A 330 13.34 15.98 14.09
CA PHE A 330 12.93 15.02 13.06
C PHE A 330 12.68 13.61 13.63
N LEU A 331 13.48 13.16 14.59
CA LEU A 331 13.27 11.89 15.27
C LEU A 331 12.00 11.92 16.14
N ALA A 332 11.67 13.05 16.76
CA ALA A 332 10.41 13.22 17.49
C ALA A 332 9.20 13.15 16.53
N LEU A 333 9.32 13.70 15.32
CA LEU A 333 8.29 13.54 14.28
C LEU A 333 8.17 12.06 13.83
N ALA A 334 9.29 11.34 13.67
CA ALA A 334 9.29 9.92 13.35
C ALA A 334 8.63 9.07 14.45
N LEU A 335 8.91 9.39 15.72
CA LEU A 335 8.29 8.76 16.88
C LEU A 335 6.78 9.02 16.90
N MET A 336 6.37 10.28 16.72
CA MET A 336 4.96 10.64 16.64
C MET A 336 4.24 9.85 15.55
N MET A 337 4.82 9.71 14.36
CA MET A 337 4.24 8.90 13.28
C MET A 337 4.20 7.40 13.60
N THR A 338 5.23 6.88 14.26
CA THR A 338 5.26 5.48 14.70
C THR A 338 4.11 5.20 15.67
N VAL A 339 3.88 6.09 16.66
CA VAL A 339 2.77 5.98 17.61
C VAL A 339 1.42 6.06 16.90
N LEU A 340 1.26 7.00 15.97
CA LEU A 340 0.01 7.15 15.21
C LEU A 340 -0.30 5.93 14.33
N ARG A 341 0.72 5.33 13.72
CA ARG A 341 0.59 4.10 12.92
C ARG A 341 0.15 2.90 13.78
N LEU A 342 0.70 2.77 14.98
CA LEU A 342 0.32 1.72 15.93
C LEU A 342 -1.12 1.88 16.45
N GLY A 343 -1.66 3.10 16.45
CA GLY A 343 -3.05 3.38 16.82
C GLY A 343 -4.08 3.04 15.73
N ASN A 344 -3.67 2.51 14.57
CA ASN A 344 -4.50 2.26 13.38
C ASN A 344 -5.31 3.49 12.90
N GLN A 345 -4.88 4.69 13.29
CA GLN A 345 -5.40 5.95 12.81
C GLN A 345 -4.54 6.37 11.63
N ALA A 346 -4.96 6.02 10.41
CA ALA A 346 -4.30 6.45 9.18
C ALA A 346 -4.43 7.97 9.01
N LEU A 347 -3.60 8.72 9.73
CA LEU A 347 -3.60 10.18 9.67
C LEU A 347 -2.85 10.62 8.41
N GLY A 348 -3.62 11.05 7.42
CA GLY A 348 -3.08 11.69 6.23
C GLY A 348 -2.24 12.91 6.62
N TRP A 349 -0.97 12.88 6.25
CA TRP A 349 -0.05 13.99 6.46
C TRP A 349 -0.50 15.14 5.54
N GLY A 350 -1.23 16.11 6.10
CA GLY A 350 -1.90 17.18 5.35
C GLY A 350 -3.25 17.61 5.91
N ILE A 351 -3.91 16.78 6.74
CA ILE A 351 -5.22 17.08 7.34
C ILE A 351 -5.22 18.39 8.14
N GLN A 352 -4.05 18.83 8.65
CA GLN A 352 -3.91 20.12 9.33
C GLN A 352 -4.31 21.32 8.44
N PHE A 353 -4.12 21.23 7.12
CA PHE A 353 -4.53 22.26 6.15
C PHE A 353 -6.04 22.26 5.84
N GLN A 354 -6.80 21.28 6.35
CA GLN A 354 -8.27 21.34 6.32
C GLN A 354 -8.82 22.15 7.51
N ASN A 355 -7.99 22.53 8.49
CA ASN A 355 -8.41 23.33 9.63
C ASN A 355 -8.11 24.82 9.38
N PRO A 356 -9.15 25.69 9.30
CA PRO A 356 -8.95 27.12 9.03
C PRO A 356 -8.15 27.84 10.12
N TRP A 357 -8.24 27.40 11.38
CA TRP A 357 -7.48 27.98 12.48
C TRP A 357 -5.98 27.70 12.34
N PHE A 358 -5.62 26.50 11.92
CA PHE A 358 -4.22 26.14 11.68
C PHE A 358 -3.63 26.97 10.54
N ILE A 359 -4.33 27.09 9.42
CA ILE A 359 -3.87 27.91 8.29
C ILE A 359 -3.77 29.37 8.70
N GLY A 360 -4.76 29.92 9.41
CA GLY A 360 -4.75 31.30 9.90
C GLY A 360 -3.57 31.58 10.85
N ALA A 361 -3.30 30.68 11.79
CA ALA A 361 -2.16 30.80 12.70
C ALA A 361 -0.82 30.78 11.95
N MET A 362 -0.65 29.89 10.98
CA MET A 362 0.58 29.81 10.17
C MET A 362 0.75 31.01 9.25
N ALA A 363 -0.33 31.47 8.60
CA ALA A 363 -0.31 32.69 7.80
C ALA A 363 0.12 33.90 8.64
N LEU A 364 -0.42 34.05 9.85
CA LEU A 364 -0.06 35.11 10.80
C LEU A 364 1.42 35.06 11.18
N VAL A 365 1.93 33.89 11.56
CA VAL A 365 3.36 33.73 11.89
C VAL A 365 4.24 34.11 10.68
N MET A 366 3.90 33.66 9.47
CA MET A 366 4.64 34.01 8.26
C MET A 366 4.60 35.52 7.95
N VAL A 367 3.46 36.18 8.16
CA VAL A 367 3.36 37.65 8.05
C VAL A 367 4.29 38.33 9.03
N LEU A 368 4.29 37.91 10.30
CA LEU A 368 5.12 38.53 11.33
C LEU A 368 6.61 38.41 11.01
N PHE A 369 7.06 37.23 10.57
CA PHE A 369 8.45 37.01 10.15
C PHE A 369 8.80 37.78 8.88
N SER A 370 7.90 37.83 7.89
CA SER A 370 8.05 38.67 6.70
C SER A 370 8.23 40.14 7.07
N ALA A 371 7.37 40.67 7.95
CA ALA A 371 7.46 42.04 8.41
C ALA A 371 8.74 42.31 9.20
N SER A 372 9.23 41.33 9.98
CA SER A 372 10.52 41.41 10.66
C SER A 372 11.69 41.46 9.68
N LEU A 373 11.67 40.66 8.62
CA LEU A 373 12.68 40.69 7.55
C LEU A 373 12.64 42.01 6.77
N LEU A 374 11.47 42.57 6.52
CA LEU A 374 11.35 43.88 5.88
C LEU A 374 11.81 45.05 6.78
N GLY A 375 12.20 44.78 8.03
CA GLY A 375 12.68 45.78 8.98
C GLY A 375 11.57 46.66 9.56
N LEU A 376 10.31 46.26 9.38
CA LEU A 376 9.14 46.99 9.89
C LEU A 376 9.03 46.87 11.41
N PHE A 377 9.46 45.73 11.96
CA PHE A 377 9.49 45.45 13.38
C PHE A 377 10.78 44.70 13.75
N GLU A 378 11.50 45.19 14.76
CA GLU A 378 12.55 44.41 15.42
C GLU A 378 11.92 43.71 16.62
N ILE A 379 11.98 42.37 16.66
CA ILE A 379 11.60 41.61 17.86
C ILE A 379 12.70 41.84 18.90
N ARG A 380 12.66 42.98 19.59
CA ARG A 380 13.50 43.22 20.76
C ARG A 380 12.87 42.49 21.92
N LEU A 381 13.53 41.46 22.44
CA LEU A 381 13.13 40.86 23.70
C LEU A 381 13.08 41.97 24.76
N PRO A 382 12.02 42.05 25.59
CA PRO A 382 11.96 43.02 26.67
C PRO A 382 13.19 42.86 27.57
N SER A 383 13.73 43.98 28.04
CA SER A 383 14.97 44.04 28.80
C SER A 383 14.99 43.10 30.01
N GLY A 384 13.83 42.81 30.62
CA GLY A 384 13.69 41.81 31.69
C GLY A 384 13.91 40.37 31.22
N ALA A 385 13.38 39.99 30.05
CA ALA A 385 13.55 38.65 29.48
C ALA A 385 14.98 38.43 28.94
N SER A 386 15.57 39.46 28.30
CA SER A 386 16.97 39.39 27.88
C SER A 386 17.93 39.32 29.07
N THR A 387 17.64 40.03 30.16
CA THR A 387 18.44 39.98 31.40
C THR A 387 18.23 38.66 32.14
N PHE A 388 17.02 38.11 32.17
CA PHE A 388 16.72 36.79 32.75
C PHE A 388 17.41 35.65 31.98
N LEU A 389 17.38 35.70 30.63
CA LEU A 389 18.10 34.76 29.77
C LEU A 389 19.62 34.92 29.88
N ALA A 390 20.12 36.15 30.03
CA ALA A 390 21.55 36.40 30.21
C ALA A 390 22.08 35.97 31.59
N THR A 391 21.26 36.10 32.65
CA THR A 391 21.67 35.79 34.04
C THR A 391 21.48 34.34 34.45
N ARG A 392 20.54 33.61 33.85
CA ARG A 392 20.27 32.18 34.16
C ARG A 392 20.58 31.20 33.03
N GLY A 393 20.81 31.67 31.80
CA GLY A 393 20.97 30.84 30.60
C GLY A 393 21.94 31.38 29.56
N GLY A 394 22.90 32.22 29.96
CA GLY A 394 23.84 32.89 29.07
C GLY A 394 24.65 31.90 28.23
N ASN A 395 24.55 31.99 26.89
CA ASN A 395 25.42 31.33 25.92
C ASN A 395 25.64 29.81 26.10
N GLY A 396 24.75 29.12 26.82
CA GLY A 396 24.83 27.68 27.06
C GLY A 396 24.41 26.88 25.83
N LEU A 397 24.94 25.65 25.69
CA LEU A 397 24.61 24.75 24.58
C LEU A 397 23.09 24.52 24.45
N ALA A 398 22.33 24.58 25.56
CA ALA A 398 20.87 24.42 25.57
C ALA A 398 20.13 25.48 24.74
N GLY A 399 20.58 26.74 24.75
CA GLY A 399 19.96 27.80 23.94
C GLY A 399 20.13 27.55 22.45
N HIS A 400 21.29 27.01 22.06
CA HIS A 400 21.58 26.63 20.68
C HIS A 400 20.83 25.37 20.24
N PHE A 401 20.59 24.43 21.14
CA PHE A 401 19.72 23.28 20.91
C PHE A 401 18.29 23.71 20.60
N TRP A 402 17.69 24.54 21.47
CA TRP A 402 16.33 25.03 21.27
C TRP A 402 16.21 25.88 20.01
N GLN A 403 17.23 26.68 19.68
CA GLN A 403 17.26 27.40 18.40
C GLN A 403 17.17 26.46 17.19
N GLY A 404 17.81 25.28 17.25
CA GLY A 404 17.69 24.25 16.20
C GLY A 404 16.29 23.64 16.11
N ALA A 405 15.68 23.36 17.26
CA ALA A 405 14.30 22.87 17.32
C ALA A 405 13.29 23.90 16.78
N PHE A 406 13.42 25.18 17.20
CA PHE A 406 12.60 26.27 16.70
C PHE A 406 12.77 26.49 15.19
N ALA A 407 13.99 26.35 14.66
CA ALA A 407 14.23 26.44 13.22
C ALA A 407 13.45 25.35 12.46
N THR A 408 13.42 24.13 13.00
CA THR A 408 12.67 23.01 12.41
C THR A 408 11.15 23.27 12.47
N LEU A 409 10.65 23.71 13.63
CA LEU A 409 9.23 24.03 13.82
C LEU A 409 8.73 25.11 12.85
N LEU A 410 9.50 26.20 12.68
CA LEU A 410 9.16 27.30 11.78
C LEU A 410 9.32 26.93 10.29
N ALA A 411 10.13 25.91 9.97
CA ALA A 411 10.29 25.41 8.61
C ALA A 411 9.10 24.54 8.17
N THR A 412 8.47 23.81 9.10
CA THR A 412 7.36 22.87 8.82
C THR A 412 6.28 23.40 7.85
N PRO A 413 5.80 24.66 7.96
CA PRO A 413 4.72 25.15 7.10
C PRO A 413 5.15 25.34 5.64
N CYS A 414 6.39 25.75 5.39
CA CYS A 414 6.89 25.93 4.01
C CYS A 414 7.45 24.63 3.42
N THR A 415 7.85 23.69 4.28
CA THR A 415 8.33 22.37 3.86
C THR A 415 7.21 21.38 3.62
N ALA A 416 5.97 21.73 4.01
CA ALA A 416 4.79 20.89 3.87
C ALA A 416 4.72 20.15 2.51
N PRO A 417 4.75 20.83 1.35
CA PRO A 417 4.63 20.14 0.05
C PRO A 417 5.70 19.05 -0.22
N PHE A 418 6.91 19.24 0.28
CA PHE A 418 8.06 18.37 0.01
C PHE A 418 8.23 17.28 1.06
N LEU A 419 7.94 17.60 2.31
CA LEU A 419 7.98 16.62 3.39
C LEU A 419 6.80 15.63 3.27
N GLY A 420 5.68 16.00 2.61
CA GLY A 420 4.52 15.13 2.48
C GLY A 420 4.70 13.92 1.60
N THR A 421 5.43 14.06 0.50
CA THR A 421 5.78 12.90 -0.34
C THR A 421 6.70 11.95 0.41
N ALA A 422 7.72 12.48 1.11
CA ALA A 422 8.61 11.68 1.95
C ALA A 422 7.85 10.94 3.06
N VAL A 423 6.89 11.60 3.71
CA VAL A 423 6.07 11.01 4.77
C VAL A 423 5.12 9.95 4.22
N SER A 424 4.48 10.19 3.07
CA SER A 424 3.59 9.20 2.45
C SER A 424 4.30 7.88 2.16
N VAL A 425 5.53 7.96 1.65
CA VAL A 425 6.40 6.79 1.42
C VAL A 425 6.84 6.17 2.75
N ALA A 426 7.20 7.00 3.73
CA ALA A 426 7.62 6.52 5.04
C ALA A 426 6.50 5.77 5.80
N LEU A 427 5.24 6.17 5.64
CA LEU A 427 4.07 5.51 6.23
C LEU A 427 3.85 4.09 5.68
N ALA A 428 4.14 3.88 4.39
CA ALA A 428 4.06 2.56 3.75
C ALA A 428 5.31 1.69 3.98
N ALA A 429 6.43 2.29 4.38
CA ALA A 429 7.71 1.61 4.57
C ALA A 429 7.79 0.82 5.91
N PRO A 430 8.68 -0.18 6.03
CA PRO A 430 9.00 -0.82 7.30
C PRO A 430 9.52 0.19 8.34
N LEU A 431 9.29 -0.07 9.64
CA LEU A 431 9.69 0.85 10.73
C LEU A 431 11.17 1.29 10.66
N PRO A 432 12.17 0.41 10.42
CA PRO A 432 13.56 0.84 10.32
C PRO A 432 13.80 1.86 9.19
N LEU A 433 13.10 1.71 8.05
CA LEU A 433 13.24 2.60 6.91
C LEU A 433 12.60 3.97 7.18
N LEU A 434 11.45 4.01 7.87
CA LEU A 434 10.84 5.26 8.33
C LEU A 434 11.83 6.07 9.17
N TRP A 435 12.40 5.46 10.21
CA TRP A 435 13.38 6.12 11.07
C TRP A 435 14.63 6.56 10.30
N GLY A 436 15.09 5.74 9.36
CA GLY A 436 16.19 6.07 8.45
C GLY A 436 15.92 7.30 7.57
N ILE A 437 14.72 7.42 6.99
CA ILE A 437 14.32 8.57 6.16
C ILE A 437 14.31 9.86 6.99
N PHE A 438 13.68 9.85 8.17
CA PHE A 438 13.62 11.04 9.04
C PHE A 438 15.00 11.46 9.55
N LEU A 439 15.85 10.49 9.90
CA LEU A 439 17.23 10.76 10.29
C LEU A 439 18.03 11.37 9.14
N ALA A 440 17.95 10.78 7.94
CA ALA A 440 18.63 11.29 6.75
C ALA A 440 18.16 12.70 6.37
N MET A 441 16.86 12.99 6.46
CA MET A 441 16.31 14.32 6.25
C MET A 441 16.81 15.34 7.30
N GLY A 442 16.85 14.97 8.58
CA GLY A 442 17.38 15.82 9.65
C GLY A 442 18.87 16.12 9.46
N ILE A 443 19.66 15.12 9.03
CA ILE A 443 21.07 15.30 8.67
C ILE A 443 21.21 16.21 7.43
N GLY A 444 20.38 16.00 6.40
CA GLY A 444 20.36 16.84 5.20
C GLY A 444 20.02 18.30 5.49
N MET A 445 19.01 18.55 6.33
CA MET A 445 18.65 19.91 6.75
C MET A 445 19.76 20.56 7.58
N SER A 446 20.43 19.79 8.44
CA SER A 446 21.51 20.30 9.29
C SER A 446 22.88 20.38 8.59
N LEU A 447 22.98 19.97 7.32
CA LEU A 447 24.23 19.94 6.56
C LEU A 447 24.97 21.29 6.51
N PRO A 448 24.30 22.45 6.30
CA PRO A 448 24.99 23.74 6.33
C PRO A 448 25.63 24.05 7.70
N TRP A 449 24.99 23.61 8.79
CA TRP A 449 25.49 23.81 10.16
C TRP A 449 26.64 22.85 10.47
N LEU A 450 26.52 21.59 10.04
CA LEU A 450 27.59 20.60 10.12
C LEU A 450 28.84 21.04 9.36
N LEU A 451 28.66 21.64 8.18
CA LEU A 451 29.77 22.10 7.35
C LEU A 451 30.53 23.27 7.99
N VAL A 452 29.80 24.21 8.63
CA VAL A 452 30.43 25.28 9.43
C VAL A 452 31.07 24.73 10.71
N ALA A 453 30.49 23.71 11.34
CA ALA A 453 31.06 23.06 12.52
C ALA A 453 32.36 22.29 12.20
N ALA A 454 32.44 21.65 11.02
CA ALA A 454 33.60 20.92 10.53
C ALA A 454 34.73 21.87 10.10
N TRP A 455 34.40 22.96 9.40
CA TRP A 455 35.35 23.98 8.98
C TRP A 455 34.95 25.38 9.47
N PRO A 456 35.32 25.75 10.71
CA PRO A 456 35.03 27.08 11.27
C PRO A 456 35.62 28.24 10.45
N GLY A 457 36.69 27.98 9.68
CA GLY A 457 37.28 28.96 8.77
C GLY A 457 36.38 29.36 7.60
N LEU A 458 35.39 28.54 7.23
CA LEU A 458 34.43 28.89 6.17
C LEU A 458 33.52 30.04 6.61
N ALA A 459 33.17 30.11 7.90
CA ALA A 459 32.40 31.22 8.46
C ALA A 459 33.13 32.57 8.32
N GLN A 460 34.47 32.56 8.31
CA GLN A 460 35.30 33.74 8.14
C GLN A 460 35.40 34.21 6.68
N ARG A 461 35.08 33.35 5.71
CA ARG A 461 35.02 33.69 4.27
C ARG A 461 33.68 34.25 3.83
N LEU A 462 32.65 34.22 4.68
CA LEU A 462 31.35 34.82 4.32
C LEU A 462 31.50 36.34 4.19
N PRO A 463 30.87 36.95 3.17
CA PRO A 463 30.90 38.39 2.97
C PRO A 463 30.30 39.11 4.19
N ARG A 464 30.96 40.18 4.64
CA ARG A 464 30.46 40.99 5.75
C ARG A 464 29.04 41.52 5.44
N PRO A 465 28.12 41.56 6.42
CA PRO A 465 26.77 42.06 6.21
C PRO A 465 26.84 43.53 5.75
N GLY A 466 26.48 43.77 4.49
CA GLY A 466 26.47 45.08 3.85
C GLY A 466 25.21 45.28 3.00
N ARG A 467 25.32 46.04 1.91
CA ARG A 467 24.18 46.35 1.01
C ARG A 467 23.53 45.10 0.41
N TRP A 468 24.32 44.08 0.08
CA TRP A 468 23.81 42.81 -0.48
C TRP A 468 22.87 42.08 0.51
N MET A 469 23.20 42.07 1.81
CA MET A 469 22.37 41.42 2.83
C MET A 469 20.98 42.08 2.93
N ASN A 470 20.89 43.40 2.74
CA ASN A 470 19.60 44.09 2.72
C ASN A 470 18.76 43.68 1.50
N VAL A 471 19.37 43.53 0.31
CA VAL A 471 18.66 43.05 -0.89
C VAL A 471 18.14 41.63 -0.67
N VAL A 472 18.99 40.72 -0.17
CA VAL A 472 18.60 39.34 0.14
C VAL A 472 17.45 39.31 1.15
N ARG A 473 17.52 40.12 2.21
CA ARG A 473 16.46 40.21 3.22
C ARG A 473 15.13 40.65 2.65
N VAL A 474 15.13 41.66 1.77
CA VAL A 474 13.92 42.15 1.08
C VAL A 474 13.35 41.10 0.14
N VAL A 475 14.20 40.44 -0.67
CA VAL A 475 13.76 39.37 -1.58
C VAL A 475 13.13 38.21 -0.79
N LEU A 476 13.77 37.74 0.27
CA LEU A 476 13.25 36.66 1.12
C LEU A 476 11.96 37.07 1.85
N GLY A 477 11.87 38.30 2.35
CA GLY A 477 10.65 38.84 2.96
C GLY A 477 9.49 38.88 1.96
N MET A 478 9.74 39.34 0.73
CA MET A 478 8.73 39.35 -0.34
C MET A 478 8.29 37.93 -0.75
N MET A 479 9.23 36.98 -0.85
CA MET A 479 8.89 35.58 -1.11
C MET A 479 8.05 34.98 0.03
N MET A 480 8.41 35.23 1.29
CA MET A 480 7.61 34.78 2.46
C MET A 480 6.21 35.41 2.48
N LEU A 481 6.08 36.70 2.12
CA LEU A 481 4.79 37.36 1.98
C LEU A 481 3.94 36.70 0.89
N GLY A 482 4.55 36.34 -0.25
CA GLY A 482 3.89 35.58 -1.30
C GLY A 482 3.34 34.23 -0.81
N SER A 483 4.14 33.46 -0.06
CA SER A 483 3.68 32.20 0.55
C SER A 483 2.56 32.42 1.59
N SER A 484 2.60 33.52 2.36
CA SER A 484 1.54 33.86 3.31
C SER A 484 0.22 34.21 2.59
N LEU A 485 0.29 34.98 1.50
CA LEU A 485 -0.86 35.27 0.65
C LEU A 485 -1.42 34.00 0.00
N TRP A 486 -0.56 33.05 -0.38
CA TRP A 486 -1.00 31.74 -0.85
C TRP A 486 -1.73 30.95 0.24
N LEU A 487 -1.23 30.90 1.49
CA LEU A 487 -1.95 30.28 2.60
C LEU A 487 -3.30 30.96 2.87
N LEU A 488 -3.34 32.30 2.80
CA LEU A 488 -4.60 33.07 2.88
C LEU A 488 -5.58 32.65 1.77
N SER A 489 -5.10 32.40 0.56
CA SER A 489 -5.96 31.94 -0.53
C SER A 489 -6.60 30.57 -0.25
N LEU A 490 -5.98 29.69 0.54
CA LEU A 490 -6.57 28.41 0.94
C LEU A 490 -7.75 28.57 1.91
N LEU A 491 -7.84 29.70 2.62
CA LEU A 491 -9.03 30.00 3.45
C LEU A 491 -10.27 30.24 2.58
N THR A 492 -10.15 30.50 1.27
CA THR A 492 -11.32 30.76 0.41
C THR A 492 -12.31 29.60 0.41
N VAL A 493 -11.81 28.36 0.48
CA VAL A 493 -12.63 27.15 0.56
C VAL A 493 -13.39 27.04 1.89
N HIS A 494 -12.93 27.72 2.95
CA HIS A 494 -13.50 27.60 4.29
C HIS A 494 -14.44 28.75 4.66
N ILE A 495 -14.03 30.00 4.39
CA ILE A 495 -14.76 31.21 4.78
C ILE A 495 -15.34 31.98 3.58
N GLY A 496 -15.02 31.58 2.35
CA GLY A 496 -15.44 32.26 1.12
C GLY A 496 -14.41 33.26 0.57
N SER A 497 -14.59 33.69 -0.67
CA SER A 497 -13.64 34.57 -1.37
C SER A 497 -13.61 36.00 -0.84
N LEU A 498 -14.78 36.58 -0.54
CA LEU A 498 -14.91 37.96 -0.05
C LEU A 498 -14.11 38.22 1.23
N PRO A 499 -14.28 37.46 2.35
CA PRO A 499 -13.54 37.74 3.58
C PRO A 499 -12.03 37.49 3.45
N VAL A 500 -11.60 36.59 2.56
CA VAL A 500 -10.17 36.39 2.31
C VAL A 500 -9.56 37.57 1.57
N ILE A 501 -10.25 38.08 0.55
CA ILE A 501 -9.80 39.26 -0.21
C ILE A 501 -9.72 40.47 0.73
N THR A 502 -10.72 40.69 1.58
CA THR A 502 -10.70 41.81 2.54
C THR A 502 -9.54 41.68 3.52
N LEU A 503 -9.26 40.48 4.03
CA LEU A 503 -8.16 40.23 4.96
C LEU A 503 -6.79 40.42 4.28
N GLY A 504 -6.65 39.97 3.04
CA GLY A 504 -5.45 40.21 2.22
C GLY A 504 -5.20 41.69 1.92
N VAL A 505 -6.26 42.43 1.58
CA VAL A 505 -6.18 43.88 1.35
C VAL A 505 -5.81 44.62 2.64
N LEU A 506 -6.46 44.30 3.77
CA LEU A 506 -6.13 44.87 5.08
C LEU A 506 -4.67 44.58 5.47
N LEU A 507 -4.19 43.36 5.23
CA LEU A 507 -2.79 42.99 5.46
C LEU A 507 -1.83 43.85 4.64
N ILE A 508 -2.09 44.04 3.35
CA ILE A 508 -1.23 44.87 2.49
C ILE A 508 -1.27 46.33 2.93
N LEU A 509 -2.47 46.87 3.24
CA LEU A 509 -2.63 48.25 3.71
C LEU A 509 -1.91 48.49 5.04
N THR A 510 -2.02 47.57 6.00
CA THR A 510 -1.32 47.67 7.30
C THR A 510 0.19 47.65 7.11
N LEU A 511 0.72 46.76 6.26
CA LEU A 511 2.15 46.73 5.93
C LEU A 511 2.61 48.04 5.27
N LEU A 512 1.86 48.58 4.31
CA LEU A 512 2.19 49.86 3.67
C LEU A 512 2.18 51.02 4.67
N LEU A 513 1.20 51.06 5.57
CA LEU A 513 1.07 52.09 6.60
C LEU A 513 2.23 52.06 7.60
N VAL A 514 2.61 50.86 8.06
CA VAL A 514 3.78 50.67 8.93
C VAL A 514 5.07 51.06 8.19
N THR A 515 5.18 50.73 6.90
CA THR A 515 6.35 51.10 6.09
C THR A 515 6.48 52.62 5.95
N ALA A 516 5.35 53.30 5.71
CA ALA A 516 5.28 54.75 5.62
C ALA A 516 5.72 55.42 6.92
N TRP A 517 5.28 54.87 8.05
CA TRP A 517 5.60 55.38 9.38
C TRP A 517 7.08 55.18 9.76
N ARG A 518 7.68 54.03 9.38
CA ARG A 518 9.04 53.66 9.82
C ARG A 518 10.16 54.22 8.93
N TYR A 519 9.98 54.22 7.60
CA TYR A 519 11.08 54.47 6.65
C TYR A 519 10.95 55.77 5.83
N ARG A 520 9.75 56.37 5.72
CA ARG A 520 9.32 57.58 4.97
C ARG A 520 8.20 57.27 3.96
N TRP A 521 7.30 58.22 3.71
CA TRP A 521 6.17 58.06 2.78
C TRP A 521 6.59 57.68 1.34
N GLN A 522 7.74 58.16 0.86
CA GLN A 522 8.24 57.86 -0.49
C GLN A 522 8.59 56.37 -0.71
N THR A 523 9.06 55.65 0.31
CA THR A 523 9.33 54.22 0.19
C THR A 523 8.04 53.40 0.19
N ALA A 524 7.04 53.82 0.97
CA ALA A 524 5.71 53.22 0.95
C ALA A 524 5.00 53.41 -0.40
N LEU A 525 5.13 54.58 -1.05
CA LEU A 525 4.61 54.79 -2.40
C LEU A 525 5.27 53.85 -3.42
N ARG A 526 6.60 53.70 -3.39
CA ARG A 526 7.31 52.76 -4.29
C ARG A 526 6.87 51.31 -4.05
N ALA A 527 6.73 50.90 -2.79
CA ALA A 527 6.24 49.57 -2.43
C ALA A 527 4.78 49.35 -2.86
N GLY A 528 3.92 50.37 -2.71
CA GLY A 528 2.53 50.33 -3.16
C GLY A 528 2.40 50.24 -4.68
N VAL A 529 3.19 51.02 -5.43
CA VAL A 529 3.25 50.93 -6.90
C VAL A 529 3.73 49.55 -7.32
N LEU A 530 4.78 49.00 -6.69
CA LEU A 530 5.24 47.65 -6.97
C LEU A 530 4.15 46.60 -6.69
N ALA A 531 3.43 46.70 -5.57
CA ALA A 531 2.34 45.80 -5.25
C ALA A 531 1.20 45.87 -6.28
N VAL A 532 0.83 47.07 -6.73
CA VAL A 532 -0.19 47.27 -7.78
C VAL A 532 0.29 46.76 -9.12
N VAL A 533 1.55 46.99 -9.50
CA VAL A 533 2.13 46.47 -10.74
C VAL A 533 2.18 44.94 -10.71
N VAL A 534 2.57 44.33 -9.60
CA VAL A 534 2.56 42.87 -9.45
C VAL A 534 1.13 42.33 -9.49
N ALA A 535 0.19 42.94 -8.77
CA ALA A 535 -1.22 42.54 -8.82
C ALA A 535 -1.81 42.70 -10.22
N GLY A 536 -1.50 43.80 -10.91
CA GLY A 536 -1.89 44.06 -12.28
C GLY A 536 -1.24 43.11 -13.28
N ALA A 537 0.03 42.74 -13.09
CA ALA A 537 0.71 41.74 -13.90
C ALA A 537 0.12 40.33 -13.67
N VAL A 538 -0.22 39.98 -12.43
CA VAL A 538 -0.90 38.71 -12.13
C VAL A 538 -2.30 38.69 -12.72
N ALA A 539 -3.07 39.78 -12.60
CA ALA A 539 -4.39 39.92 -13.21
C ALA A 539 -4.32 39.93 -14.73
N PHE A 540 -3.31 40.58 -15.32
CA PHE A 540 -3.06 40.58 -16.75
C PHE A 540 -2.64 39.19 -17.21
N VAL A 541 -1.71 38.48 -16.56
CA VAL A 541 -1.34 37.10 -16.93
C VAL A 541 -2.52 36.15 -16.75
N SER A 542 -3.36 36.36 -15.73
CA SER A 542 -4.56 35.55 -15.50
C SER A 542 -5.72 35.90 -16.45
N GLY A 543 -5.78 37.13 -16.95
CA GLY A 543 -6.85 37.66 -17.83
C GLY A 543 -6.49 37.78 -19.31
N SER A 544 -5.20 37.79 -19.67
CA SER A 544 -4.63 37.76 -21.04
C SER A 544 -4.36 36.33 -21.52
N GLY A 545 -4.85 35.34 -20.78
CA GLY A 545 -5.12 34.01 -21.30
C GLY A 545 -6.34 34.06 -22.20
N GLY A 546 -6.12 34.40 -23.47
CA GLY A 546 -7.08 34.19 -24.54
C GLY A 546 -7.66 32.77 -24.52
N GLU A 547 -8.79 32.60 -25.18
CA GLU A 547 -9.67 31.42 -25.19
C GLU A 547 -9.05 30.08 -25.67
N GLY A 548 -7.73 29.92 -25.73
CA GLY A 548 -7.06 28.67 -26.05
C GLY A 548 -5.84 28.42 -25.17
N SER A 549 -5.91 27.39 -24.30
CA SER A 549 -4.84 26.40 -24.05
C SER A 549 -4.91 25.72 -22.67
N ARG A 550 -5.59 26.25 -21.64
CA ARG A 550 -5.62 25.60 -20.30
C ARG A 550 -6.92 25.78 -19.51
N ARG A 551 -8.08 25.54 -20.13
CA ARG A 551 -9.36 25.42 -19.39
C ARG A 551 -9.67 23.95 -19.15
N ASP A 552 -10.12 23.62 -17.93
CA ASP A 552 -10.63 22.30 -17.58
C ASP A 552 -12.01 22.15 -18.28
N ARG A 553 -12.06 21.40 -19.39
CA ARG A 553 -13.26 21.16 -20.20
C ARG A 553 -14.03 19.91 -19.74
N ILE A 554 -13.42 19.10 -18.87
CA ILE A 554 -13.97 17.84 -18.41
C ILE A 554 -15.16 18.09 -17.47
N HIS A 555 -16.25 17.35 -17.71
CA HIS A 555 -17.40 17.34 -16.81
C HIS A 555 -17.16 16.40 -15.62
N TRP A 556 -16.57 16.95 -14.56
CA TRP A 556 -16.26 16.20 -13.33
C TRP A 556 -17.52 15.88 -12.54
N GLN A 557 -17.76 14.59 -12.32
CA GLN A 557 -18.83 14.08 -11.47
C GLN A 557 -18.30 13.80 -10.05
N PRO A 558 -19.15 13.87 -9.00
CA PRO A 558 -18.72 13.59 -7.64
C PRO A 558 -18.33 12.11 -7.48
N LEU A 559 -17.20 11.88 -6.82
CA LEU A 559 -16.70 10.54 -6.56
C LEU A 559 -17.62 9.76 -5.61
N SER A 560 -18.05 8.57 -6.05
CA SER A 560 -18.72 7.56 -5.21
C SER A 560 -18.49 6.17 -5.78
N GLU A 561 -18.45 5.14 -4.91
CA GLU A 561 -18.34 3.74 -5.35
C GLU A 561 -19.50 3.34 -6.28
N GLN A 562 -20.70 3.87 -6.00
CA GLN A 562 -21.88 3.64 -6.83
C GLN A 562 -21.73 4.23 -8.24
N ALA A 563 -21.04 5.38 -8.39
CA ALA A 563 -20.79 5.96 -9.71
C ALA A 563 -19.77 5.14 -10.50
N ILE A 564 -18.74 4.60 -9.84
CA ILE A 564 -17.76 3.69 -10.46
C ILE A 564 -18.48 2.42 -10.94
N ALA A 565 -19.25 1.78 -10.06
CA ALA A 565 -19.97 0.55 -10.38
C ALA A 565 -20.99 0.75 -11.51
N ARG A 566 -21.73 1.87 -11.51
CA ARG A 566 -22.68 2.21 -12.60
C ARG A 566 -21.97 2.42 -13.93
N ALA A 567 -20.89 3.19 -13.95
CA ALA A 567 -20.14 3.43 -15.17
C ALA A 567 -19.53 2.14 -15.75
N LEU A 568 -19.04 1.24 -14.89
CA LEU A 568 -18.55 -0.07 -15.30
C LEU A 568 -19.66 -0.99 -15.83
N ALA A 569 -20.85 -0.96 -15.22
CA ALA A 569 -22.02 -1.69 -15.73
C ALA A 569 -22.47 -1.18 -17.11
N GLU A 570 -22.25 0.10 -17.40
CA GLU A 570 -22.50 0.71 -18.71
C GLU A 570 -21.35 0.50 -19.73
N ASN A 571 -20.36 -0.34 -19.43
CA ASN A 571 -19.14 -0.56 -20.23
C ASN A 571 -18.34 0.73 -20.53
N LYS A 572 -18.38 1.71 -19.62
CA LYS A 572 -17.58 2.93 -19.71
C LYS A 572 -16.27 2.80 -18.94
N ARG A 573 -15.25 3.52 -19.41
CA ARG A 573 -13.99 3.73 -18.69
C ARG A 573 -14.23 4.78 -17.61
N VAL A 574 -13.54 4.67 -16.48
CA VAL A 574 -13.68 5.61 -15.36
C VAL A 574 -12.32 6.16 -14.99
N PHE A 575 -12.19 7.48 -14.94
CA PHE A 575 -11.01 8.15 -14.40
C PHE A 575 -11.35 8.76 -13.06
N VAL A 576 -10.68 8.31 -11.99
CA VAL A 576 -10.83 8.84 -10.64
C VAL A 576 -9.66 9.76 -10.32
N ASP A 577 -9.95 11.00 -9.94
CA ASP A 577 -9.00 12.03 -9.46
C ASP A 577 -9.38 12.47 -8.05
N VAL A 578 -8.64 12.02 -7.04
CA VAL A 578 -8.78 12.53 -5.67
C VAL A 578 -7.73 13.61 -5.44
N THR A 579 -8.20 14.83 -5.23
CA THR A 579 -7.40 16.06 -5.26
C THR A 579 -7.69 16.95 -4.06
N ALA A 580 -6.88 17.99 -3.87
CA ALA A 580 -7.14 19.04 -2.87
C ALA A 580 -6.47 20.37 -3.27
N ASP A 581 -7.02 21.49 -2.82
CA ASP A 581 -6.49 22.82 -3.12
C ASP A 581 -5.16 23.11 -2.42
N TRP A 582 -4.99 22.57 -1.20
CA TRP A 582 -3.75 22.66 -0.42
C TRP A 582 -2.64 21.71 -0.93
N CYS A 583 -2.98 20.79 -1.84
CA CYS A 583 -2.06 19.78 -2.35
C CYS A 583 -1.29 20.30 -3.58
N VAL A 584 -0.03 20.68 -3.38
CA VAL A 584 0.84 21.22 -4.46
C VAL A 584 1.09 20.18 -5.55
N THR A 585 1.33 18.91 -5.19
CA THR A 585 1.52 17.83 -6.17
C THR A 585 0.27 17.62 -7.03
N CYS A 586 -0.93 17.79 -6.45
CA CYS A 586 -2.19 17.74 -7.16
C CYS A 586 -2.30 18.89 -8.18
N LYS A 587 -1.89 20.11 -7.80
CA LYS A 587 -1.81 21.25 -8.74
C LYS A 587 -0.77 21.00 -9.84
N ALA A 588 0.38 20.42 -9.52
CA ALA A 588 1.40 20.06 -10.51
C ALA A 588 0.85 19.05 -11.53
N ASN A 589 0.18 17.99 -11.08
CA ASN A 589 -0.50 17.03 -11.96
C ASN A 589 -1.58 17.70 -12.81
N LYS A 590 -2.38 18.59 -12.22
CA LYS A 590 -3.42 19.34 -12.94
C LYS A 590 -2.83 20.15 -14.08
N TYR A 591 -1.83 20.99 -13.82
CA TYR A 591 -1.27 21.90 -14.82
C TYR A 591 -0.33 21.21 -15.82
N ASN A 592 0.42 20.18 -15.40
CA ASN A 592 1.41 19.53 -16.27
C ASN A 592 0.85 18.35 -17.06
N VAL A 593 -0.28 17.76 -16.63
CA VAL A 593 -0.86 16.56 -17.26
C VAL A 593 -2.33 16.74 -17.57
N LEU A 594 -3.19 16.95 -16.56
CA LEU A 594 -4.64 16.89 -16.76
C LEU A 594 -5.18 18.00 -17.66
N LEU A 595 -4.58 19.20 -17.64
CA LEU A 595 -4.99 20.34 -18.48
C LEU A 595 -4.39 20.33 -19.88
N ARG A 596 -3.64 19.29 -20.28
CA ARG A 596 -3.15 19.16 -21.66
C ARG A 596 -4.30 18.78 -22.59
N ASP A 597 -4.32 19.35 -23.78
CA ASP A 597 -5.45 19.23 -24.71
C ASP A 597 -5.81 17.78 -25.04
N ASP A 598 -4.81 16.93 -25.25
CA ASP A 598 -4.99 15.53 -25.60
C ASP A 598 -5.47 14.67 -24.43
N VAL A 599 -5.06 14.97 -23.20
CA VAL A 599 -5.58 14.33 -21.99
C VAL A 599 -7.02 14.80 -21.73
N GLN A 600 -7.31 16.09 -21.95
CA GLN A 600 -8.66 16.64 -21.87
C GLN A 600 -9.60 15.99 -22.88
N ASP A 601 -9.15 15.80 -24.13
CA ASP A 601 -9.93 15.15 -25.18
C ASP A 601 -10.15 13.67 -24.86
N ALA A 602 -9.14 12.96 -24.35
CA ALA A 602 -9.26 11.57 -23.93
C ALA A 602 -10.22 11.39 -22.74
N LEU A 603 -10.18 12.29 -21.76
CA LEU A 603 -11.07 12.26 -20.58
C LEU A 603 -12.49 12.75 -20.88
N SER A 604 -12.67 13.51 -21.95
CA SER A 604 -13.98 13.98 -22.42
C SER A 604 -14.61 13.05 -23.47
N ALA A 605 -13.98 11.92 -23.78
CA ALA A 605 -14.51 10.93 -24.70
C ALA A 605 -15.86 10.38 -24.19
N PRO A 606 -16.82 10.05 -25.08
CA PRO A 606 -18.17 9.66 -24.70
C PRO A 606 -18.24 8.36 -23.89
N ASP A 607 -17.20 7.53 -23.98
CA ASP A 607 -17.03 6.28 -23.26
C ASP A 607 -16.18 6.43 -21.99
N VAL A 608 -15.91 7.66 -21.52
CA VAL A 608 -15.17 7.96 -20.28
C VAL A 608 -16.04 8.72 -19.29
N VAL A 609 -16.04 8.29 -18.03
CA VAL A 609 -16.65 8.98 -16.90
C VAL A 609 -15.55 9.50 -15.99
N ALA A 610 -15.42 10.81 -15.87
CA ALA A 610 -14.45 11.46 -15.00
C ALA A 610 -15.07 11.76 -13.62
N LEU A 611 -14.55 11.12 -12.57
CA LEU A 611 -14.98 11.28 -11.18
C LEU A 611 -13.91 12.04 -10.40
N ARG A 612 -14.31 13.06 -9.65
CA ARG A 612 -13.42 13.85 -8.78
C ARG A 612 -13.85 13.79 -7.33
N GLY A 613 -12.89 13.48 -6.45
CA GLY A 613 -13.03 13.63 -5.01
C GLY A 613 -12.23 14.85 -4.55
N ASP A 614 -12.91 15.88 -4.01
CA ASP A 614 -12.25 17.06 -3.45
C ASP A 614 -12.06 16.90 -1.93
N TRP A 615 -10.82 16.68 -1.52
CA TRP A 615 -10.39 16.52 -0.13
C TRP A 615 -9.81 17.80 0.47
N SER A 616 -10.23 18.96 -0.05
CA SER A 616 -9.92 20.27 0.53
C SER A 616 -10.61 20.50 1.88
N ARG A 617 -11.74 19.82 2.10
CA ARG A 617 -12.48 19.80 3.38
C ARG A 617 -12.51 18.37 3.96
N PRO A 618 -12.66 18.22 5.29
CA PRO A 618 -12.80 16.90 5.89
C PRO A 618 -14.01 16.16 5.31
N SER A 619 -13.79 14.91 4.89
CA SER A 619 -14.83 14.05 4.30
C SER A 619 -14.55 12.60 4.65
N ASP A 620 -15.44 11.98 5.43
CA ASP A 620 -15.32 10.58 5.84
C ASP A 620 -15.41 9.62 4.64
N THR A 621 -16.25 9.95 3.66
CA THR A 621 -16.44 9.15 2.44
C THR A 621 -15.16 9.08 1.61
N ILE A 622 -14.45 10.20 1.45
CA ILE A 622 -13.17 10.23 0.70
C ILE A 622 -12.07 9.53 1.52
N SER A 623 -12.03 9.76 2.84
CA SER A 623 -11.05 9.10 3.72
C SER A 623 -11.18 7.58 3.69
N GLN A 624 -12.42 7.05 3.73
CA GLN A 624 -12.68 5.62 3.59
C GLN A 624 -12.29 5.11 2.20
N PHE A 625 -12.66 5.84 1.14
CA PHE A 625 -12.33 5.50 -0.24
C PHE A 625 -10.81 5.31 -0.46
N LEU A 626 -10.00 6.22 0.09
CA LEU A 626 -8.54 6.16 0.05
C LEU A 626 -8.00 4.99 0.87
N THR A 627 -8.51 4.81 2.10
CA THR A 627 -8.05 3.77 3.04
C THR A 627 -8.28 2.37 2.48
N THR A 628 -9.46 2.09 1.90
CA THR A 628 -9.77 0.79 1.27
C THR A 628 -8.81 0.45 0.12
N ARG A 629 -8.22 1.46 -0.52
CA ARG A 629 -7.26 1.31 -1.62
C ARG A 629 -5.80 1.42 -1.15
N GLY A 630 -5.55 1.38 0.16
CA GLY A 630 -4.21 1.43 0.74
C GLY A 630 -3.51 2.80 0.60
N SER A 631 -4.25 3.88 0.31
CA SER A 631 -3.71 5.24 0.25
C SER A 631 -4.06 6.03 1.50
N ALA A 632 -3.09 6.74 2.06
CA ALA A 632 -3.28 7.62 3.22
C ALA A 632 -3.22 9.12 2.87
N ALA A 633 -3.03 9.48 1.59
CA ALA A 633 -2.85 10.87 1.18
C ALA A 633 -3.35 11.13 -0.26
N VAL A 634 -3.49 12.42 -0.58
CA VAL A 634 -3.68 12.91 -1.95
C VAL A 634 -2.33 13.38 -2.52
N PRO A 635 -2.09 13.31 -3.84
CA PRO A 635 -3.02 12.90 -4.90
C PRO A 635 -3.23 11.38 -4.96
N PHE A 636 -4.44 10.95 -5.31
CA PHE A 636 -4.73 9.56 -5.66
C PHE A 636 -5.48 9.52 -6.98
N ASN A 637 -4.96 8.76 -7.94
CA ASN A 637 -5.56 8.62 -9.26
C ASN A 637 -5.70 7.14 -9.62
N GLN A 638 -6.85 6.76 -10.17
CA GLN A 638 -7.12 5.38 -10.56
C GLN A 638 -7.99 5.33 -11.81
N ILE A 639 -7.68 4.39 -12.71
CA ILE A 639 -8.44 4.19 -13.95
C ILE A 639 -9.12 2.83 -13.91
N TYR A 640 -10.40 2.78 -14.25
CA TYR A 640 -11.17 1.55 -14.46
C TYR A 640 -11.68 1.46 -15.89
N GLY A 641 -12.07 0.27 -16.32
CA GLY A 641 -12.83 0.07 -17.56
C GLY A 641 -13.06 -1.41 -17.84
N PRO A 642 -13.72 -1.75 -18.95
CA PRO A 642 -13.99 -3.15 -19.33
C PRO A 642 -12.73 -4.03 -19.40
N GLY A 643 -11.61 -3.48 -19.89
CA GLY A 643 -10.32 -4.17 -19.93
C GLY A 643 -9.59 -4.23 -18.58
N LEU A 644 -9.98 -3.37 -17.63
CA LEU A 644 -9.39 -3.24 -16.29
C LEU A 644 -10.49 -3.15 -15.22
N PRO A 645 -11.26 -4.23 -14.97
CA PRO A 645 -12.41 -4.19 -14.06
C PRO A 645 -12.02 -3.97 -12.60
N GLN A 646 -10.82 -4.40 -12.18
CA GLN A 646 -10.29 -4.16 -10.84
C GLN A 646 -9.66 -2.76 -10.67
N GLY A 647 -9.49 -2.03 -11.77
CA GLY A 647 -8.86 -0.71 -11.82
C GLY A 647 -7.34 -0.74 -11.67
N HIS A 648 -6.67 0.25 -12.24
CA HIS A 648 -5.23 0.44 -12.16
C HIS A 648 -4.90 1.76 -11.47
N VAL A 649 -4.17 1.69 -10.35
CA VAL A 649 -3.75 2.86 -9.57
C VAL A 649 -2.55 3.51 -10.24
N LEU A 650 -2.63 4.81 -10.48
CA LEU A 650 -1.55 5.58 -11.10
C LEU A 650 -0.57 6.11 -10.03
N PRO A 651 0.69 6.39 -10.41
CA PRO A 651 1.65 7.03 -9.52
C PRO A 651 1.19 8.41 -9.02
N ALA A 652 1.66 8.81 -7.83
CA ALA A 652 1.31 10.11 -7.23
C ALA A 652 1.71 11.32 -8.11
N LEU A 653 2.81 11.22 -8.85
CA LEU A 653 3.16 12.16 -9.91
C LEU A 653 2.70 11.57 -11.25
N LEU A 654 1.72 12.21 -11.86
CA LEU A 654 1.17 11.76 -13.13
C LEU A 654 2.15 12.04 -14.27
N SER A 655 2.17 11.12 -15.23
CA SER A 655 2.76 11.36 -16.55
C SER A 655 1.66 11.26 -17.61
N ARG A 656 1.77 12.09 -18.64
CA ARG A 656 0.84 12.10 -19.78
C ARG A 656 0.70 10.72 -20.41
N GLU A 657 1.83 10.05 -20.63
CA GLU A 657 1.88 8.74 -21.26
C GLU A 657 1.16 7.69 -20.42
N ALA A 658 1.38 7.66 -19.10
CA ALA A 658 0.71 6.72 -18.21
C ALA A 658 -0.81 6.91 -18.20
N VAL A 659 -1.29 8.16 -18.17
CA VAL A 659 -2.74 8.42 -18.20
C VAL A 659 -3.37 7.93 -19.51
N LEU A 660 -2.77 8.27 -20.65
CA LEU A 660 -3.31 7.91 -21.96
C LEU A 660 -3.20 6.40 -22.26
N SER A 661 -2.06 5.78 -21.93
CA SER A 661 -1.87 4.35 -22.15
C SER A 661 -2.82 3.53 -21.29
N THR A 662 -2.94 3.87 -20.00
CA THR A 662 -3.86 3.14 -19.10
C THR A 662 -5.32 3.38 -19.48
N LEU A 663 -5.72 4.58 -19.93
CA LEU A 663 -7.07 4.81 -20.49
C LEU A 663 -7.33 4.00 -21.76
N SER A 664 -6.31 3.76 -22.59
CA SER A 664 -6.41 2.91 -23.76
C SER A 664 -6.57 1.44 -23.36
N ASP A 665 -5.73 0.95 -22.44
CA ASP A 665 -5.78 -0.42 -21.93
C ASP A 665 -7.12 -0.71 -21.22
N ALA A 666 -7.65 0.28 -20.49
CA ALA A 666 -8.94 0.19 -19.82
C ALA A 666 -10.12 -0.04 -20.77
N LYS A 667 -9.99 0.34 -22.06
CA LYS A 667 -11.08 0.18 -23.04
C LYS A 667 -11.45 -1.28 -23.27
N GLY A 668 -10.50 -2.21 -23.11
CA GLY A 668 -10.70 -3.62 -23.47
C GLY A 668 -10.72 -3.83 -24.99
N LYS A 669 -10.87 -5.09 -25.42
CA LYS A 669 -10.98 -5.46 -26.84
C LYS A 669 -12.41 -5.41 -27.33
#